data_AF-A0A0M4GNM7-F1
#
_entry.id   AF-A0A0M4GNM7-F1
#
_cell.length_a   1.000
_cell.length_b   1.000
_cell.length_c   1.000
_cell.angle_alpha   90.00
_cell.angle_beta   90.00
_cell.angle_gamma   90.00
#
_symmetry.space_group_name_H-M   'P 1'
#
loop_
_entity.id
_entity.type
_entity.pdbx_description
1 polymer ?
#
loop_
_entity_poly.entity_id
_entity_poly.type
_entity_poly.pdbx_seq_one_letter_code
_entity_poly.pdbx_strand_id
1 'polypeptide(L)'
;MAVVALLSPALIAPVVRADPPASPAAAPAPTGLSDFGACLTGRGRGSMIILIDQSGSLRSSDPDKARVTAAQYLVRRLTAFTRSTGISLDVRVAGFSADYAAAGQWTALNDDALDSINASIAAVGQDIKDYDTDYWTALEGARQDLADHDPGGCSAIAWLSDGAFDLDVRDTPAAAKQFGENKPYARGADLTDESGVGRAEQAGQQDLCRPTGLADQLRSSGITLLGIGLSKGQADFTLMRRITQGGGAGAAAAGLEPCGGVSAPAGAFYPVSDIDSLLLAFDTISAPGSTVISRSSRICQGSVCQEGETSFVLDGSLEEVHILASSDVDGLTAYLYAPGATEPVVLPASRSGAQTDQGVHSEWITARTLQIDLVAGDLSAWDGHWRLAFADTSSSSADHEVHINLHLSSPLTLSWQNLADAELRQGQTVDDARIVLLDHAGGHDVDPARITGSIAYSVTLTDSQGAQHTLLDSTDPARLAGPVSLTLGRDIAPGAATLTTSVTVTTASIREGDRTIDGTTLAPTLASVPVTVNPPEDFPSLGDAVDFGRVEESTTASASLPVTGPGCVWVGADATALTGAPAEAGTIAVSAQASDAASCLTAAKGQSAQLPLTLTVAEHANGAVTGTIAVTVAPLDSPDRAQVIEVPFKADMRRPLDVGTAWTAFVLALLAGVGIPVGLLYLSRFLAARIPAGPLVTAVKAVDVPPPGTVGSFSVAPQDLRTRTVFKPVRELDVDSYRLRVAVGVSPTALPQVRLVAPEVASVSGADPGSREGRAVLPLAVRGNWVAVLDQPDSPRRATLIILAASADQDVINRIVAEAARKLGTAVASVADDASDSPDRKDENGTKPDSFEPPASPFGSSASPFGSSTGDSPFGSSANPFSSTNPFSRPDGRAD
;
A
#
# COMPACT_ATOMS: atom_id res chain seq x y z
N MET A 1 -50.03 19.04 -86.45
CA MET A 1 -50.63 20.40 -86.43
C MET A 1 -50.31 20.96 -85.04
N ALA A 2 -49.21 21.71 -84.89
CA ALA A 2 -49.18 23.18 -84.79
C ALA A 2 -50.11 23.68 -83.67
N VAL A 3 -49.64 24.31 -82.59
CA VAL A 3 -49.25 25.73 -82.58
C VAL A 3 -48.16 26.03 -81.53
N VAL A 4 -47.29 26.98 -81.93
CA VAL A 4 -46.12 27.59 -81.28
C VAL A 4 -46.52 28.69 -80.29
N ALA A 5 -45.75 28.89 -79.20
CA ALA A 5 -45.52 30.23 -78.64
C ALA A 5 -44.18 30.30 -77.87
N LEU A 6 -43.46 31.39 -78.12
CA LEU A 6 -42.09 31.71 -77.71
C LEU A 6 -41.91 31.91 -76.20
N LEU A 7 -40.74 31.53 -75.67
CA LEU A 7 -40.17 32.07 -74.43
C LEU A 7 -38.65 32.26 -74.57
N SER A 8 -38.21 33.50 -74.30
CA SER A 8 -36.84 34.00 -74.33
C SER A 8 -35.89 33.31 -73.34
N PRO A 9 -34.56 33.32 -73.57
CA PRO A 9 -33.58 32.85 -72.60
C PRO A 9 -33.31 33.94 -71.56
N ALA A 10 -33.78 33.74 -70.33
CA ALA A 10 -33.28 34.48 -69.17
C ALA A 10 -32.13 33.67 -68.53
N LEU A 11 -30.97 34.32 -68.39
CA LEU A 11 -29.84 33.77 -67.63
C LEU A 11 -30.30 33.48 -66.19
N ILE A 12 -30.23 32.21 -65.78
CA ILE A 12 -30.31 31.81 -64.37
C ILE A 12 -28.87 31.70 -63.88
N ALA A 13 -28.47 32.64 -63.03
CA ALA A 13 -27.24 32.51 -62.25
C ALA A 13 -27.43 31.38 -61.21
N PRO A 14 -26.44 30.50 -60.99
CA PRO A 14 -26.52 29.50 -59.95
C PRO A 14 -26.49 30.20 -58.58
N VAL A 15 -27.56 30.03 -57.81
CA VAL A 15 -27.56 30.36 -56.38
C VAL A 15 -26.62 29.38 -55.71
N VAL A 16 -25.44 29.85 -55.31
CA VAL A 16 -24.57 29.15 -54.35
C VAL A 16 -25.34 29.12 -53.04
N ARG A 17 -25.84 27.95 -52.65
CA ARG A 17 -26.28 27.71 -51.27
C ARG A 17 -25.03 27.81 -50.41
N ALA A 18 -25.01 28.76 -49.49
CA ALA A 18 -24.10 28.70 -48.36
C ALA A 18 -24.49 27.45 -47.56
N ASP A 19 -23.53 26.53 -47.39
CA ASP A 19 -23.68 25.43 -46.44
C ASP A 19 -23.88 26.03 -45.03
N PRO A 20 -24.80 25.47 -44.22
CA PRO A 20 -24.90 25.88 -42.83
C PRO A 20 -23.57 25.61 -42.11
N PRO A 21 -23.18 26.43 -41.12
CA PRO A 21 -22.01 26.13 -40.31
C PRO A 21 -22.14 24.72 -39.72
N ALA A 22 -21.07 23.93 -39.84
CA ALA A 22 -21.00 22.61 -39.26
C ALA A 22 -21.38 22.70 -37.78
N SER A 23 -22.36 21.90 -37.35
CA SER A 23 -22.62 21.69 -35.92
C SER A 23 -21.31 21.30 -35.24
N PRO A 24 -21.03 21.80 -34.03
CA PRO A 24 -19.87 21.33 -33.27
C PRO A 24 -19.93 19.81 -33.19
N ALA A 25 -18.80 19.18 -33.52
CA ALA A 25 -18.67 17.73 -33.48
C ALA A 25 -19.15 17.22 -32.11
N ALA A 26 -19.98 16.18 -32.12
CA ALA A 26 -20.33 15.46 -30.90
C ALA A 26 -19.03 15.11 -30.16
N ALA A 27 -18.99 15.39 -28.85
CA ALA A 27 -17.84 15.11 -28.02
C ALA A 27 -17.39 13.65 -28.23
N PRO A 28 -16.09 13.37 -28.40
CA PRO A 28 -15.60 12.01 -28.53
C PRO A 28 -16.03 11.17 -27.32
N ALA A 29 -16.31 9.89 -27.53
CA ALA A 29 -16.67 8.98 -26.45
C ALA A 29 -15.58 9.01 -25.36
N PRO A 30 -15.97 9.09 -24.08
CA PRO A 30 -15.01 9.19 -22.98
C PRO A 30 -14.06 7.99 -22.98
N THR A 31 -12.78 8.27 -22.80
CA THR A 31 -11.76 7.25 -22.55
C THR A 31 -11.68 7.03 -21.03
N GLY A 32 -11.27 5.85 -20.56
CA GLY A 32 -11.16 5.59 -19.12
C GLY A 32 -10.30 6.61 -18.35
N LEU A 33 -9.32 7.18 -19.04
CA LEU A 33 -8.45 8.23 -18.52
C LEU A 33 -9.15 9.59 -18.40
N SER A 34 -10.05 9.95 -19.33
CA SER A 34 -10.80 11.21 -19.23
C SER A 34 -11.72 11.22 -18.01
N ASP A 35 -12.28 10.07 -17.65
CA ASP A 35 -13.14 9.94 -16.46
C ASP A 35 -12.33 10.06 -15.16
N PHE A 36 -11.18 9.41 -15.09
CA PHE A 36 -10.26 9.55 -13.95
C PHE A 36 -9.78 10.99 -13.81
N GLY A 37 -9.36 11.62 -14.90
CA GLY A 37 -8.95 13.02 -14.93
C GLY A 37 -10.10 13.96 -14.53
N ALA A 38 -11.32 13.74 -15.02
CA ALA A 38 -12.49 14.53 -14.64
C ALA A 38 -12.80 14.40 -13.14
N CYS A 39 -12.67 13.19 -12.58
CA CYS A 39 -12.80 12.95 -11.14
C CYS A 39 -11.74 13.74 -10.36
N LEU A 40 -10.48 13.67 -10.79
CA LEU A 40 -9.37 14.40 -10.16
C LEU A 40 -9.61 15.91 -10.18
N THR A 41 -10.00 16.47 -11.33
CA THR A 41 -10.34 17.90 -11.48
C THR A 41 -11.52 18.31 -10.60
N GLY A 42 -12.54 17.46 -10.49
CA GLY A 42 -13.74 17.74 -9.68
C GLY A 42 -13.51 17.61 -8.17
N ARG A 43 -12.63 16.69 -7.73
CA ARG A 43 -12.37 16.43 -6.30
C ARG A 43 -11.08 17.06 -5.76
N GLY A 44 -10.18 17.50 -6.63
CA GLY A 44 -8.89 18.09 -6.28
C GLY A 44 -7.85 17.08 -5.75
N ARG A 45 -8.21 15.80 -5.64
CA ARG A 45 -7.30 14.74 -5.15
C ARG A 45 -7.62 13.36 -5.69
N GLY A 46 -6.62 12.48 -5.69
CA GLY A 46 -6.81 11.04 -5.93
C GLY A 46 -5.59 10.19 -5.61
N SER A 47 -5.69 8.91 -5.91
CA SER A 47 -4.71 7.88 -5.57
C SER A 47 -4.42 6.97 -6.77
N MET A 48 -3.15 6.63 -7.00
CA MET A 48 -2.74 5.72 -8.09
C MET A 48 -1.73 4.68 -7.63
N ILE A 49 -1.96 3.42 -8.02
CA ILE A 49 -0.95 2.35 -7.90
C ILE A 49 -0.25 2.18 -9.24
N ILE A 50 1.09 2.20 -9.23
CA ILE A 50 1.93 1.76 -10.33
C ILE A 50 2.30 0.29 -10.06
N LEU A 51 1.59 -0.60 -10.74
CA LEU A 51 1.67 -2.04 -10.58
C LEU A 51 2.59 -2.63 -11.67
N ILE A 52 3.77 -3.07 -11.28
CA ILE A 52 4.84 -3.53 -12.18
C ILE A 52 4.99 -5.04 -12.09
N ASP A 53 4.91 -5.71 -13.23
CA ASP A 53 5.18 -7.14 -13.31
C ASP A 53 6.65 -7.45 -12.94
N GLN A 54 6.82 -8.52 -12.17
CA GLN A 54 8.09 -9.09 -11.71
C GLN A 54 8.27 -10.54 -12.19
N SER A 55 7.39 -11.06 -13.04
CA SER A 55 7.44 -12.42 -13.58
C SER A 55 8.76 -12.77 -14.28
N GLY A 56 9.07 -14.06 -14.33
CA GLY A 56 10.35 -14.56 -14.86
C GLY A 56 10.55 -14.32 -16.36
N SER A 57 9.45 -14.23 -17.14
CA SER A 57 9.45 -13.97 -18.59
C SER A 57 10.15 -12.68 -18.98
N LEU A 58 10.10 -11.68 -18.09
CA LEU A 58 10.67 -10.34 -18.25
C LEU A 58 12.16 -10.33 -18.56
N ARG A 59 12.91 -11.39 -18.19
CA ARG A 59 14.33 -11.48 -18.57
C ARG A 59 14.56 -11.60 -20.07
N SER A 60 13.56 -12.08 -20.80
CA SER A 60 13.63 -12.30 -22.25
C SER A 60 12.82 -11.28 -23.04
N SER A 61 11.62 -10.92 -22.58
CA SER A 61 10.71 -9.97 -23.21
C SER A 61 11.08 -8.51 -22.92
N ASP A 62 11.61 -8.20 -21.73
CA ASP A 62 11.99 -6.85 -21.30
C ASP A 62 13.43 -6.76 -20.74
N PRO A 63 14.46 -7.16 -21.51
CA PRO A 63 15.86 -7.16 -21.05
C PRO A 63 16.39 -5.75 -20.76
N ASP A 64 15.84 -4.74 -21.44
CA ASP A 64 16.26 -3.33 -21.33
C ASP A 64 15.46 -2.57 -20.26
N LYS A 65 14.50 -3.23 -19.60
CA LYS A 65 13.64 -2.64 -18.55
C LYS A 65 12.84 -1.45 -19.06
N ALA A 66 12.28 -1.58 -20.26
CA ALA A 66 11.35 -0.62 -20.84
C ALA A 66 10.20 -0.31 -19.89
N ARG A 67 9.72 -1.29 -19.10
CA ARG A 67 8.67 -1.07 -18.09
C ARG A 67 9.04 -0.04 -17.02
N VAL A 68 10.30 -0.08 -16.56
CA VAL A 68 10.82 0.86 -15.56
C VAL A 68 10.88 2.25 -16.16
N THR A 69 11.39 2.36 -17.40
CA THR A 69 11.48 3.65 -18.08
C THR A 69 10.09 4.25 -18.36
N ALA A 70 9.12 3.42 -18.76
CA ALA A 70 7.72 3.82 -18.91
C ALA A 70 7.12 4.35 -17.61
N ALA A 71 7.26 3.58 -16.53
CA ALA A 71 6.72 3.98 -15.24
C ALA A 71 7.34 5.30 -14.76
N GLN A 72 8.65 5.49 -14.94
CA GLN A 72 9.32 6.76 -14.62
C GLN A 72 8.82 7.92 -15.49
N TYR A 73 8.63 7.70 -16.79
CA TYR A 73 8.06 8.70 -17.69
C TYR A 73 6.63 9.07 -17.28
N LEU A 74 5.77 8.09 -17.00
CA LEU A 74 4.41 8.30 -16.52
C LEU A 74 4.40 9.16 -15.24
N VAL A 75 5.25 8.86 -14.27
CA VAL A 75 5.34 9.65 -13.02
C VAL A 75 5.79 11.09 -13.29
N ARG A 76 6.75 11.32 -14.19
CA ARG A 76 7.15 12.68 -14.59
C ARG A 76 5.98 13.46 -15.20
N ARG A 77 5.21 12.82 -16.09
CA ARG A 77 4.03 13.43 -16.71
C ARG A 77 2.92 13.73 -15.70
N LEU A 78 2.65 12.80 -14.79
CA LEU A 78 1.70 13.00 -13.70
C LEU A 78 2.16 14.12 -12.76
N THR A 79 3.47 14.26 -12.50
CA THR A 79 4.01 15.35 -11.66
C THR A 79 3.79 16.70 -12.33
N ALA A 80 4.08 16.81 -13.62
CA ALA A 80 3.81 18.02 -14.39
C ALA A 80 2.30 18.38 -14.37
N PHE A 81 1.44 17.37 -14.53
CA PHE A 81 0.00 17.54 -14.42
C PHE A 81 -0.44 18.04 -13.03
N THR A 82 0.06 17.46 -11.94
CA THR A 82 -0.28 17.93 -10.58
C THR A 82 0.18 19.37 -10.35
N ARG A 83 1.31 19.77 -10.96
CA ARG A 83 1.83 21.14 -10.87
C ARG A 83 0.95 22.15 -11.61
N SER A 84 0.53 21.83 -12.83
CA SER A 84 -0.26 22.75 -13.65
C SER A 84 -1.73 22.85 -13.19
N THR A 85 -2.26 21.79 -12.59
CA THR A 85 -3.66 21.74 -12.16
C THR A 85 -3.88 22.03 -10.68
N GLY A 86 -2.83 21.97 -9.86
CA GLY A 86 -2.93 22.11 -8.40
C GLY A 86 -3.55 20.90 -7.68
N ILE A 87 -3.76 19.78 -8.39
CA ILE A 87 -4.38 18.55 -7.86
C ILE A 87 -3.37 17.75 -7.05
N SER A 88 -3.81 17.16 -5.93
CA SER A 88 -3.00 16.24 -5.12
C SER A 88 -3.17 14.79 -5.58
N LEU A 89 -2.11 14.14 -6.05
CA LEU A 89 -2.14 12.72 -6.42
C LEU A 89 -1.20 11.91 -5.53
N ASP A 90 -1.73 10.99 -4.74
CA ASP A 90 -0.91 10.04 -3.99
C ASP A 90 -0.57 8.85 -4.88
N VAL A 91 0.71 8.47 -4.90
CA VAL A 91 1.20 7.35 -5.71
C VAL A 91 1.83 6.30 -4.81
N ARG A 92 1.61 5.04 -5.15
CA ARG A 92 2.34 3.91 -4.60
C ARG A 92 2.84 2.98 -5.69
N VAL A 93 4.05 2.46 -5.53
CA VAL A 93 4.65 1.48 -6.43
C VAL A 93 4.44 0.10 -5.83
N ALA A 94 4.03 -0.87 -6.63
CA ALA A 94 3.88 -2.26 -6.23
C ALA A 94 4.41 -3.20 -7.30
N GLY A 95 5.01 -4.30 -6.86
CA GLY A 95 5.38 -5.43 -7.72
C GLY A 95 4.34 -6.54 -7.65
N PHE A 96 4.24 -7.34 -8.70
CA PHE A 96 3.48 -8.59 -8.63
C PHE A 96 4.16 -9.74 -9.39
N SER A 97 3.92 -10.96 -8.92
CA SER A 97 4.29 -12.22 -9.57
C SER A 97 3.31 -13.30 -9.09
N ALA A 98 3.73 -14.23 -8.22
CA ALA A 98 2.84 -15.13 -7.49
C ALA A 98 2.01 -14.43 -6.40
N ASP A 99 2.53 -13.30 -5.89
CA ASP A 99 1.94 -12.47 -4.84
C ASP A 99 1.95 -10.99 -5.25
N TYR A 100 1.10 -10.19 -4.61
CA TYR A 100 1.16 -8.72 -4.66
C TYR A 100 2.10 -8.19 -3.56
N ALA A 101 3.02 -7.30 -3.91
CA ALA A 101 3.99 -6.73 -2.99
C ALA A 101 4.08 -5.20 -3.15
N ALA A 102 3.42 -4.47 -2.25
CA ALA A 102 3.53 -3.03 -2.21
C ALA A 102 4.92 -2.59 -1.72
N ALA A 103 5.53 -1.62 -2.42
CA ALA A 103 6.83 -1.05 -2.08
C ALA A 103 6.66 0.32 -1.42
N GLY A 104 7.23 0.48 -0.23
CA GLY A 104 7.18 1.74 0.51
C GLY A 104 5.79 2.12 1.02
N GLN A 105 5.62 3.40 1.33
CA GLN A 105 4.38 4.03 1.76
C GLN A 105 3.76 4.83 0.60
N TRP A 106 2.47 5.13 0.71
CA TRP A 106 1.82 6.11 -0.15
C TRP A 106 2.55 7.46 -0.07
N THR A 107 2.84 8.03 -1.24
CA THR A 107 3.64 9.27 -1.36
C THR A 107 2.90 10.26 -2.24
N ALA A 108 2.66 11.46 -1.72
CA ALA A 108 2.11 12.56 -2.53
C ALA A 108 3.08 12.91 -3.67
N LEU A 109 2.57 12.94 -4.89
CA LEU A 109 3.35 13.23 -6.08
C LEU A 109 3.66 14.72 -6.16
N ASN A 110 4.95 15.05 -6.14
CA ASN A 110 5.51 16.39 -6.29
C ASN A 110 6.98 16.30 -6.69
N ASP A 111 7.59 17.45 -6.99
CA ASP A 111 8.98 17.54 -7.45
C ASP A 111 9.99 16.99 -6.43
N ASP A 112 9.75 17.16 -5.13
CA ASP A 112 10.64 16.66 -4.06
C ASP A 112 10.59 15.13 -3.92
N ALA A 113 9.43 14.53 -4.20
CA ALA A 113 9.19 13.08 -4.07
C ALA A 113 9.61 12.28 -5.31
N LEU A 114 9.80 12.95 -6.46
CA LEU A 114 10.02 12.31 -7.75
C LEU A 114 11.21 11.34 -7.77
N ASP A 115 12.34 11.73 -7.17
CA ASP A 115 13.53 10.88 -7.08
C ASP A 115 13.30 9.62 -6.24
N SER A 116 12.56 9.74 -5.13
CA SER A 116 12.22 8.62 -4.26
C SER A 116 11.26 7.63 -4.94
N ILE A 117 10.28 8.15 -5.68
CA ILE A 117 9.35 7.33 -6.46
C ILE A 117 10.10 6.62 -7.60
N ASN A 118 10.95 7.34 -8.34
CA ASN A 118 11.77 6.76 -9.40
C ASN A 118 12.73 5.67 -8.89
N ALA A 119 13.30 5.86 -7.69
CA ALA A 119 14.12 4.85 -7.04
C ALA A 119 13.29 3.61 -6.64
N SER A 120 12.05 3.81 -6.18
CA SER A 120 11.12 2.73 -5.84
C SER A 120 10.69 1.94 -7.08
N ILE A 121 10.35 2.62 -8.18
CA ILE A 121 10.07 2.01 -9.49
C ILE A 121 11.27 1.19 -9.97
N ALA A 122 12.48 1.76 -9.88
CA ALA A 122 13.69 1.05 -10.25
C ALA A 122 13.90 -0.18 -9.36
N ALA A 123 13.75 -0.07 -8.04
CA ALA A 123 13.93 -1.20 -7.12
C ALA A 123 12.94 -2.34 -7.41
N VAL A 124 11.65 -2.02 -7.55
CA VAL A 124 10.60 -3.00 -7.85
C VAL A 124 10.84 -3.65 -9.22
N GLY A 125 11.14 -2.86 -10.25
CA GLY A 125 11.39 -3.38 -11.59
C GLY A 125 12.70 -4.17 -11.72
N GLN A 126 13.61 -4.10 -10.76
CA GLN A 126 14.84 -4.91 -10.75
C GLN A 126 14.65 -6.24 -10.01
N ASP A 127 13.68 -6.31 -9.10
CA ASP A 127 13.35 -7.51 -8.31
C ASP A 127 12.50 -8.49 -9.14
N ILE A 128 13.11 -9.10 -10.17
CA ILE A 128 12.47 -10.17 -10.97
C ILE A 128 12.38 -11.45 -10.15
N LYS A 129 11.17 -12.01 -10.05
CA LYS A 129 10.79 -13.23 -9.36
C LYS A 129 10.66 -14.36 -10.39
N ASP A 130 11.11 -15.56 -10.03
CA ASP A 130 11.18 -16.70 -10.94
C ASP A 130 9.88 -17.52 -11.05
N TYR A 131 8.71 -16.92 -10.84
CA TYR A 131 7.47 -17.69 -10.71
C TYR A 131 6.19 -16.84 -10.86
N ASP A 132 5.22 -17.33 -11.63
CA ASP A 132 3.87 -16.84 -11.92
C ASP A 132 3.76 -15.42 -12.52
N THR A 133 2.70 -15.24 -13.30
CA THR A 133 2.12 -13.97 -13.73
C THR A 133 0.65 -13.92 -13.28
N ASP A 134 0.42 -13.76 -11.97
CA ASP A 134 -0.91 -13.90 -11.35
C ASP A 134 -1.68 -12.56 -11.28
N TYR A 135 -2.46 -12.29 -12.32
CA TYR A 135 -3.31 -11.10 -12.47
C TYR A 135 -4.41 -11.00 -11.41
N TRP A 136 -4.96 -12.14 -10.96
CA TRP A 136 -6.02 -12.12 -9.96
C TRP A 136 -5.45 -11.60 -8.63
N THR A 137 -4.33 -12.17 -8.18
CA THR A 137 -3.70 -11.78 -6.92
C THR A 137 -3.16 -10.34 -6.99
N ALA A 138 -2.61 -9.95 -8.14
CA ALA A 138 -2.11 -8.60 -8.36
C ALA A 138 -3.22 -7.53 -8.24
N LEU A 139 -4.35 -7.74 -8.92
CA LEU A 139 -5.45 -6.78 -8.96
C LEU A 139 -6.25 -6.74 -7.66
N GLU A 140 -6.45 -7.88 -6.99
CA GLU A 140 -7.11 -7.90 -5.67
C GLU A 140 -6.23 -7.24 -4.60
N GLY A 141 -4.91 -7.48 -4.61
CA GLY A 141 -3.98 -6.81 -3.72
C GLY A 141 -3.99 -5.29 -3.92
N ALA A 142 -3.95 -4.83 -5.18
CA ALA A 142 -4.04 -3.41 -5.51
C ALA A 142 -5.40 -2.80 -5.11
N ARG A 143 -6.51 -3.52 -5.29
CA ARG A 143 -7.85 -3.10 -4.85
C ARG A 143 -7.89 -2.88 -3.34
N GLN A 144 -7.40 -3.84 -2.56
CA GLN A 144 -7.35 -3.76 -1.11
C GLN A 144 -6.48 -2.58 -0.65
N ASP A 145 -5.34 -2.38 -1.29
CA ASP A 145 -4.40 -1.33 -0.92
C ASP A 145 -4.97 0.08 -1.18
N LEU A 146 -5.70 0.26 -2.29
CA LEU A 146 -6.46 1.49 -2.56
C LEU A 146 -7.61 1.69 -1.57
N ALA A 147 -8.36 0.62 -1.25
CA ALA A 147 -9.47 0.68 -0.31
C ALA A 147 -9.02 1.06 1.12
N ASP A 148 -7.80 0.65 1.52
CA ASP A 148 -7.23 0.99 2.81
C ASP A 148 -6.67 2.43 2.89
N HIS A 149 -6.26 3.01 1.74
CA HIS A 149 -5.68 4.35 1.68
C HIS A 149 -6.73 5.45 1.49
N ASP A 150 -7.57 5.35 0.47
CA ASP A 150 -8.54 6.40 0.10
C ASP A 150 -9.90 5.80 -0.33
N PRO A 151 -10.69 5.28 0.63
CA PRO A 151 -11.94 4.59 0.34
C PRO A 151 -12.98 5.53 -0.29
N GLY A 152 -13.17 5.43 -1.61
CA GLY A 152 -14.12 6.22 -2.39
C GLY A 152 -13.52 7.46 -3.08
N GLY A 153 -12.19 7.64 -3.00
CA GLY A 153 -11.46 8.66 -3.75
C GLY A 153 -11.34 8.33 -5.24
N CYS A 154 -10.85 9.30 -6.02
CA CYS A 154 -10.52 9.06 -7.43
C CYS A 154 -9.32 8.11 -7.50
N SER A 155 -9.54 6.87 -7.92
CA SER A 155 -8.53 5.80 -7.83
C SER A 155 -8.17 5.23 -9.19
N ALA A 156 -6.89 4.93 -9.42
CA ALA A 156 -6.44 4.27 -10.64
C ALA A 156 -5.33 3.24 -10.39
N ILE A 157 -5.22 2.28 -11.31
CA ILE A 157 -4.11 1.32 -11.36
C ILE A 157 -3.46 1.41 -12.74
N ALA A 158 -2.20 1.84 -12.78
CA ALA A 158 -1.32 1.71 -13.95
C ALA A 158 -0.64 0.35 -13.89
N TRP A 159 -1.09 -0.58 -14.73
CA TRP A 159 -0.71 -1.98 -14.71
C TRP A 159 0.20 -2.31 -15.89
N LEU A 160 1.48 -2.58 -15.61
CA LEU A 160 2.51 -2.87 -16.59
C LEU A 160 2.83 -4.37 -16.58
N SER A 161 2.62 -5.04 -17.71
CA SER A 161 2.86 -6.48 -17.88
C SER A 161 3.40 -6.81 -19.28
N ASP A 162 4.19 -7.86 -19.41
CA ASP A 162 4.76 -8.35 -20.69
C ASP A 162 4.04 -9.56 -21.28
N GLY A 163 3.09 -10.15 -20.53
CA GLY A 163 2.65 -11.51 -20.80
C GLY A 163 1.16 -11.77 -20.61
N ALA A 164 0.82 -13.05 -20.63
CA ALA A 164 -0.52 -13.55 -20.31
C ALA A 164 -0.61 -13.92 -18.83
N PHE A 165 -1.84 -14.12 -18.36
CA PHE A 165 -2.07 -14.75 -17.06
C PHE A 165 -1.60 -16.21 -17.12
N ASP A 166 -0.56 -16.53 -16.37
CA ASP A 166 0.16 -17.79 -16.44
C ASP A 166 0.62 -18.17 -15.04
N LEU A 167 0.40 -19.42 -14.62
CA LEU A 167 0.85 -19.94 -13.33
C LEU A 167 1.86 -21.05 -13.57
N ASP A 168 2.96 -21.04 -12.83
CA ASP A 168 3.97 -22.08 -12.97
C ASP A 168 3.66 -23.29 -12.08
N VAL A 169 3.97 -24.48 -12.60
CA VAL A 169 3.89 -25.73 -11.84
C VAL A 169 4.89 -25.71 -10.68
N ARG A 170 4.46 -26.03 -9.47
CA ARG A 170 5.30 -26.17 -8.27
C ARG A 170 6.07 -27.48 -8.31
N ASP A 171 7.00 -27.57 -9.24
CA ASP A 171 7.78 -28.78 -9.57
C ASP A 171 8.79 -29.21 -8.49
N THR A 172 9.09 -28.31 -7.53
CA THR A 172 10.01 -28.57 -6.41
C THR A 172 9.37 -28.32 -5.05
N PRO A 173 9.77 -29.06 -3.99
CA PRO A 173 9.32 -28.79 -2.62
C PRO A 173 9.69 -27.38 -2.12
N ALA A 174 10.75 -26.78 -2.67
CA ALA A 174 11.14 -25.41 -2.33
C ALA A 174 10.14 -24.40 -2.91
N ALA A 175 9.75 -24.55 -4.18
CA ALA A 175 8.74 -23.71 -4.81
C ALA A 175 7.38 -23.86 -4.14
N ALA A 176 6.94 -25.10 -3.88
CA ALA A 176 5.70 -25.38 -3.16
C ALA A 176 5.65 -24.72 -1.78
N LYS A 177 6.77 -24.77 -1.04
CA LYS A 177 6.88 -24.13 0.28
C LYS A 177 6.89 -22.59 0.18
N GLN A 178 7.53 -22.03 -0.84
CA GLN A 178 7.69 -20.59 -1.00
C GLN A 178 6.42 -19.91 -1.51
N PHE A 179 5.78 -20.49 -2.52
CA PHE A 179 4.68 -19.86 -3.25
C PHE A 179 3.31 -20.53 -3.03
N GLY A 180 3.28 -21.58 -2.21
CA GLY A 180 2.08 -22.37 -1.94
C GLY A 180 1.71 -23.32 -3.08
N GLU A 181 0.96 -24.35 -2.71
CA GLU A 181 0.46 -25.41 -3.62
C GLU A 181 -0.95 -25.09 -4.15
N ASN A 182 -1.58 -24.01 -3.70
CA ASN A 182 -2.95 -23.67 -4.08
C ASN A 182 -3.11 -22.14 -4.14
N LYS A 183 -4.10 -21.67 -4.92
CA LYS A 183 -4.49 -20.26 -4.99
C LYS A 183 -5.85 -20.02 -4.32
N PRO A 184 -6.08 -18.84 -3.71
CA PRO A 184 -7.32 -18.56 -2.98
C PRO A 184 -8.57 -18.67 -3.85
N TYR A 185 -8.48 -18.28 -5.12
CA TYR A 185 -9.56 -18.30 -6.13
C TYR A 185 -9.75 -19.68 -6.80
N ALA A 186 -8.86 -20.65 -6.54
CA ALA A 186 -8.85 -21.96 -7.20
C ALA A 186 -8.80 -23.10 -6.17
N ARG A 187 -9.76 -23.14 -5.25
CA ARG A 187 -9.83 -24.18 -4.21
C ARG A 187 -9.89 -25.59 -4.84
N GLY A 188 -8.94 -26.45 -4.46
CA GLY A 188 -8.86 -27.84 -4.95
C GLY A 188 -8.12 -28.00 -6.29
N ALA A 189 -7.49 -26.94 -6.79
CA ALA A 189 -6.53 -26.99 -7.88
C ALA A 189 -5.11 -27.03 -7.31
N ASP A 190 -4.52 -28.23 -7.27
CA ASP A 190 -3.17 -28.46 -6.78
C ASP A 190 -2.13 -28.03 -7.83
N LEU A 191 -1.34 -27.01 -7.52
CA LEU A 191 -0.36 -26.46 -8.44
C LEU A 191 0.90 -27.33 -8.61
N THR A 192 1.00 -28.49 -7.97
CA THR A 192 2.15 -29.40 -8.13
C THR A 192 2.13 -30.19 -9.45
N ASP A 193 1.06 -30.07 -10.25
CA ASP A 193 0.97 -30.63 -11.60
C ASP A 193 0.32 -29.67 -12.62
N GLU A 194 0.60 -29.89 -13.91
CA GLU A 194 0.10 -29.07 -15.03
C GLU A 194 -1.43 -29.01 -15.12
N SER A 195 -2.12 -30.08 -14.73
CA SER A 195 -3.59 -30.14 -14.78
C SER A 195 -4.21 -29.25 -13.71
N GLY A 196 -3.62 -29.22 -12.52
CA GLY A 196 -4.03 -28.30 -11.46
C GLY A 196 -3.71 -26.85 -11.80
N VAL A 197 -2.56 -26.55 -12.40
CA VAL A 197 -2.24 -25.23 -12.96
C VAL A 197 -3.32 -24.78 -13.94
N GLY A 198 -3.61 -25.57 -14.99
CA GLY A 198 -4.62 -25.18 -15.99
C GLY A 198 -6.03 -25.01 -15.40
N ARG A 199 -6.41 -25.80 -14.39
CA ARG A 199 -7.67 -25.58 -13.64
C ARG A 199 -7.64 -24.29 -12.83
N ALA A 200 -6.52 -23.96 -12.20
CA ALA A 200 -6.37 -22.73 -11.44
C ALA A 200 -6.41 -21.50 -12.35
N GLU A 201 -5.77 -21.56 -13.51
CA GLU A 201 -5.81 -20.50 -14.51
C GLU A 201 -7.24 -20.26 -15.01
N GLN A 202 -7.96 -21.33 -15.36
CA GLN A 202 -9.35 -21.23 -15.77
C GLN A 202 -10.23 -20.64 -14.67
N ALA A 203 -10.04 -21.07 -13.42
CA ALA A 203 -10.79 -20.53 -12.27
C ALA A 203 -10.49 -19.04 -12.05
N GLY A 204 -9.22 -18.62 -12.15
CA GLY A 204 -8.81 -17.23 -12.02
C GLY A 204 -9.39 -16.35 -13.12
N GLN A 205 -9.31 -16.78 -14.39
CA GLN A 205 -9.93 -16.06 -15.51
C GLN A 205 -11.46 -15.95 -15.37
N GLN A 206 -12.10 -17.04 -14.93
CA GLN A 206 -13.54 -17.05 -14.71
C GLN A 206 -13.95 -16.09 -13.58
N ASP A 207 -13.23 -16.08 -12.45
CA ASP A 207 -13.56 -15.18 -11.34
C ASP A 207 -13.23 -13.71 -11.64
N LEU A 208 -12.18 -13.45 -12.42
CA LEU A 208 -11.86 -12.12 -12.95
C LEU A 208 -13.03 -11.55 -13.78
N CYS A 209 -13.56 -12.37 -14.70
CA CYS A 209 -14.46 -11.89 -15.76
C CYS A 209 -15.93 -12.31 -15.65
N ARG A 210 -16.34 -13.08 -14.64
CA ARG A 210 -17.76 -13.33 -14.39
C ARG A 210 -18.48 -12.03 -13.99
N PRO A 211 -19.81 -11.95 -14.17
CA PRO A 211 -20.60 -10.90 -13.54
C PRO A 211 -20.32 -10.83 -12.03
N THR A 212 -20.18 -9.60 -11.51
CA THR A 212 -19.78 -9.28 -10.13
C THR A 212 -18.40 -9.80 -9.71
N GLY A 213 -17.60 -10.27 -10.66
CA GLY A 213 -16.23 -10.73 -10.47
C GLY A 213 -15.25 -9.62 -10.10
N LEU A 214 -13.97 -9.94 -9.99
CA LEU A 214 -12.96 -8.97 -9.55
C LEU A 214 -12.88 -7.73 -10.45
N ALA A 215 -13.05 -7.89 -11.78
CA ALA A 215 -13.09 -6.75 -12.69
C ALA A 215 -14.27 -5.80 -12.39
N ASP A 216 -15.43 -6.34 -12.04
CA ASP A 216 -16.59 -5.52 -11.65
C ASP A 216 -16.44 -4.93 -10.25
N GLN A 217 -15.77 -5.62 -9.33
CA GLN A 217 -15.44 -5.07 -8.00
C GLN A 217 -14.51 -3.85 -8.11
N LEU A 218 -13.47 -3.92 -8.95
CA LEU A 218 -12.59 -2.78 -9.24
C LEU A 218 -13.39 -1.60 -9.79
N ARG A 219 -14.21 -1.85 -10.82
CA ARG A 219 -15.01 -0.81 -11.45
C ARG A 219 -16.05 -0.19 -10.51
N SER A 220 -16.77 -1.02 -9.77
CA SER A 220 -17.75 -0.58 -8.77
C SER A 220 -17.12 0.18 -7.60
N SER A 221 -15.84 -0.05 -7.33
CA SER A 221 -15.06 0.71 -6.35
C SER A 221 -14.51 2.04 -6.92
N GLY A 222 -14.85 2.38 -8.16
CA GLY A 222 -14.39 3.60 -8.83
C GLY A 222 -12.92 3.55 -9.27
N ILE A 223 -12.36 2.36 -9.45
CA ILE A 223 -10.94 2.18 -9.83
C ILE A 223 -10.82 2.10 -11.35
N THR A 224 -10.14 3.09 -11.94
CA THR A 224 -9.80 3.09 -13.37
C THR A 224 -8.58 2.22 -13.64
N LEU A 225 -8.68 1.31 -14.61
CA LEU A 225 -7.56 0.44 -15.01
C LEU A 225 -6.87 0.96 -16.27
N LEU A 226 -5.56 1.19 -16.19
CA LEU A 226 -4.68 1.54 -17.30
C LEU A 226 -3.74 0.36 -17.56
N GLY A 227 -4.06 -0.48 -18.54
CA GLY A 227 -3.21 -1.61 -18.91
C GLY A 227 -2.14 -1.20 -19.91
N ILE A 228 -0.88 -1.51 -19.61
CA ILE A 228 0.28 -1.25 -20.47
C ILE A 228 0.93 -2.60 -20.79
N GLY A 229 0.74 -3.06 -22.02
CA GLY A 229 1.23 -4.36 -22.51
C GLY A 229 2.55 -4.22 -23.26
N LEU A 230 3.61 -4.85 -22.77
CA LEU A 230 4.97 -4.77 -23.32
C LEU A 230 5.25 -5.96 -24.23
N SER A 231 5.38 -5.70 -25.52
CA SER A 231 5.64 -6.70 -26.57
C SER A 231 7.00 -6.46 -27.21
N LYS A 232 7.80 -7.52 -27.36
CA LYS A 232 8.84 -7.60 -28.42
C LYS A 232 8.52 -8.70 -29.43
N GLY A 233 7.23 -9.06 -29.58
CA GLY A 233 6.79 -10.24 -30.34
C GLY A 233 5.29 -10.58 -30.23
N GLN A 234 4.97 -11.89 -30.17
CA GLN A 234 3.60 -12.46 -30.15
C GLN A 234 3.02 -12.57 -28.72
N ALA A 235 3.10 -11.52 -27.91
CA ALA A 235 2.50 -11.53 -26.57
C ALA A 235 0.96 -11.50 -26.65
N ASP A 236 0.27 -12.32 -25.85
CA ASP A 236 -1.21 -12.35 -25.80
C ASP A 236 -1.74 -11.45 -24.68
N PHE A 237 -2.23 -10.27 -25.06
CA PHE A 237 -2.88 -9.33 -24.15
C PHE A 237 -4.40 -9.42 -24.14
N THR A 238 -5.00 -10.48 -24.70
CA THR A 238 -6.45 -10.58 -24.87
C THR A 238 -7.18 -10.47 -23.53
N LEU A 239 -6.74 -11.19 -22.51
CA LEU A 239 -7.35 -11.14 -21.18
C LEU A 239 -7.18 -9.75 -20.53
N MET A 240 -5.99 -9.17 -20.60
CA MET A 240 -5.70 -7.85 -20.06
C MET A 240 -6.56 -6.75 -20.71
N ARG A 241 -6.76 -6.82 -22.04
CA ARG A 241 -7.68 -5.95 -22.78
C ARG A 241 -9.13 -6.12 -22.32
N ARG A 242 -9.56 -7.36 -22.09
CA ARG A 242 -10.92 -7.64 -21.59
C ARG A 242 -11.13 -7.09 -20.18
N ILE A 243 -10.17 -7.26 -19.27
CA ILE A 243 -10.25 -6.73 -17.91
C ILE A 243 -10.28 -5.19 -17.92
N THR A 244 -9.47 -4.55 -18.75
CA THR A 244 -9.39 -3.08 -18.80
C THR A 244 -10.57 -2.44 -19.53
N GLN A 245 -10.97 -2.96 -20.69
CA GLN A 245 -11.94 -2.30 -21.59
C GLN A 245 -13.27 -3.06 -21.74
N GLY A 246 -13.33 -4.34 -21.36
CA GLY A 246 -14.43 -5.26 -21.65
C GLY A 246 -15.59 -5.26 -20.65
N GLY A 247 -15.78 -4.21 -19.85
CA GLY A 247 -16.86 -4.15 -18.87
C GLY A 247 -18.21 -3.79 -19.48
N GLY A 248 -19.25 -4.59 -19.23
CA GLY A 248 -20.63 -4.29 -19.65
C GLY A 248 -20.76 -3.87 -21.12
N ALA A 249 -21.31 -2.68 -21.37
CA ALA A 249 -21.47 -2.13 -22.72
C ALA A 249 -20.12 -1.79 -23.41
N GLY A 250 -19.06 -1.59 -22.64
CA GLY A 250 -17.71 -1.32 -23.13
C GLY A 250 -17.12 -2.47 -23.95
N ALA A 251 -17.50 -3.72 -23.63
CA ALA A 251 -17.06 -4.89 -24.40
C ALA A 251 -17.43 -4.80 -25.88
N ALA A 252 -18.68 -4.45 -26.17
CA ALA A 252 -19.17 -4.31 -27.53
C ALA A 252 -18.50 -3.12 -28.25
N ALA A 253 -18.29 -2.01 -27.56
CA ALA A 253 -17.61 -0.83 -28.10
C ALA A 253 -16.13 -1.11 -28.45
N ALA A 254 -15.46 -1.94 -27.65
CA ALA A 254 -14.07 -2.33 -27.86
C ALA A 254 -13.88 -3.54 -28.80
N GLY A 255 -14.97 -4.19 -29.23
CA GLY A 255 -14.91 -5.43 -30.02
C GLY A 255 -14.30 -6.61 -29.25
N LEU A 256 -14.53 -6.67 -27.94
CA LEU A 256 -13.98 -7.67 -27.02
C LEU A 256 -15.08 -8.57 -26.46
N GLU A 257 -14.71 -9.76 -25.99
CA GLU A 257 -15.60 -10.55 -25.14
C GLU A 257 -15.81 -9.86 -23.78
N PRO A 258 -17.03 -9.91 -23.21
CA PRO A 258 -17.30 -9.31 -21.91
C PRO A 258 -16.39 -9.86 -20.79
N CYS A 259 -16.07 -8.99 -19.85
CA CYS A 259 -15.40 -9.28 -18.59
C CYS A 259 -16.08 -8.47 -17.49
N GLY A 260 -17.10 -9.08 -16.90
CA GLY A 260 -18.02 -8.44 -15.97
C GLY A 260 -19.17 -7.68 -16.65
N GLY A 261 -20.14 -7.24 -15.83
CA GLY A 261 -21.34 -6.52 -16.24
C GLY A 261 -21.27 -5.00 -16.02
N VAL A 262 -20.28 -4.50 -15.27
CA VAL A 262 -20.14 -3.08 -14.93
C VAL A 262 -19.29 -2.39 -15.99
N SER A 263 -19.78 -1.28 -16.54
CA SER A 263 -19.10 -0.56 -17.64
C SER A 263 -18.21 0.60 -17.18
N ALA A 264 -18.44 1.14 -15.98
CA ALA A 264 -17.83 2.36 -15.50
C ALA A 264 -17.09 2.15 -14.17
N PRO A 265 -15.93 2.81 -13.94
CA PRO A 265 -15.22 3.62 -14.92
C PRO A 265 -14.68 2.75 -16.06
N ALA A 266 -14.63 3.32 -17.26
CA ALA A 266 -13.95 2.66 -18.37
C ALA A 266 -12.45 2.58 -18.06
N GLY A 267 -11.76 1.56 -18.56
CA GLY A 267 -10.30 1.50 -18.56
C GLY A 267 -9.72 1.82 -19.95
N ALA A 268 -8.40 1.76 -20.05
CA ALA A 268 -7.68 1.86 -21.30
C ALA A 268 -6.57 0.81 -21.39
N PHE A 269 -6.24 0.39 -22.61
CA PHE A 269 -5.16 -0.53 -22.87
C PHE A 269 -4.21 0.02 -23.94
N TYR A 270 -2.91 -0.01 -23.65
CA TYR A 270 -1.84 0.51 -24.50
C TYR A 270 -0.87 -0.62 -24.84
N PRO A 271 -0.87 -1.15 -26.08
CA PRO A 271 0.14 -2.07 -26.55
C PRO A 271 1.43 -1.32 -26.91
N VAL A 272 2.58 -1.90 -26.58
CA VAL A 272 3.87 -1.26 -26.78
C VAL A 272 4.84 -2.28 -27.39
N SER A 273 5.51 -1.93 -28.49
CA SER A 273 6.54 -2.76 -29.15
C SER A 273 7.99 -2.45 -28.76
N ASP A 274 8.26 -1.23 -28.33
CA ASP A 274 9.61 -0.70 -28.08
C ASP A 274 9.52 0.60 -27.25
N ILE A 275 10.65 1.07 -26.70
CA ILE A 275 10.71 2.23 -25.80
C ILE A 275 10.25 3.54 -26.46
N ASP A 276 10.49 3.74 -27.75
CA ASP A 276 10.13 4.99 -28.42
C ASP A 276 8.61 5.00 -28.70
N SER A 277 8.04 3.85 -29.10
CA SER A 277 6.59 3.62 -29.19
C SER A 277 5.90 3.70 -27.83
N LEU A 278 6.58 3.28 -26.76
CA LEU A 278 6.13 3.38 -25.36
C LEU A 278 5.99 4.84 -24.97
N LEU A 279 7.03 5.64 -25.18
CA LEU A 279 7.01 7.07 -24.89
C LEU A 279 5.91 7.76 -25.69
N LEU A 280 5.74 7.43 -26.98
CA LEU A 280 4.66 7.96 -27.81
C LEU A 280 3.26 7.56 -27.29
N ALA A 281 3.06 6.30 -26.93
CA ALA A 281 1.79 5.80 -26.40
C ALA A 281 1.45 6.46 -25.05
N PHE A 282 2.43 6.62 -24.17
CA PHE A 282 2.28 7.35 -22.92
C PHE A 282 2.09 8.85 -23.12
N ASP A 283 2.61 9.41 -24.21
CA ASP A 283 2.34 10.81 -24.52
C ASP A 283 0.92 10.98 -25.08
N THR A 284 0.33 9.98 -25.74
CA THR A 284 -1.11 10.06 -26.08
C THR A 284 -2.06 10.09 -24.87
N ILE A 285 -1.57 9.80 -23.67
CA ILE A 285 -2.29 9.92 -22.40
C ILE A 285 -2.33 11.41 -22.03
N SER A 286 -3.37 12.13 -22.47
CA SER A 286 -3.56 13.53 -22.09
C SER A 286 -4.31 13.72 -20.78
N ALA A 287 -3.91 14.77 -20.07
CA ALA A 287 -4.69 15.36 -19.01
C ALA A 287 -6.02 15.95 -19.55
N PRO A 288 -7.08 16.05 -18.73
CA PRO A 288 -8.24 16.88 -19.06
C PRO A 288 -7.82 18.29 -19.47
N GLY A 289 -8.43 18.85 -20.53
CA GLY A 289 -8.05 20.17 -21.05
C GLY A 289 -6.76 20.20 -21.88
N SER A 290 -6.07 19.06 -22.01
CA SER A 290 -4.91 18.90 -22.88
C SER A 290 -5.27 18.18 -24.17
N THR A 291 -4.91 18.80 -25.29
CA THR A 291 -5.19 18.30 -26.63
C THR A 291 -3.94 17.65 -27.17
N VAL A 292 -3.99 16.35 -27.44
CA VAL A 292 -2.93 15.69 -28.21
C VAL A 292 -3.27 15.76 -29.68
N ILE A 293 -2.43 16.44 -30.45
CA ILE A 293 -2.48 16.46 -31.89
C ILE A 293 -1.37 15.54 -32.39
N SER A 294 -1.73 14.30 -32.69
CA SER A 294 -0.81 13.31 -33.26
C SER A 294 -0.78 13.43 -34.79
N ARG A 295 0.40 13.62 -35.36
CA ARG A 295 0.61 13.73 -36.82
C ARG A 295 1.93 13.10 -37.23
N SER A 296 1.96 12.48 -38.40
CA SER A 296 3.22 12.12 -39.06
C SER A 296 3.62 13.23 -40.01
N SER A 297 4.89 13.63 -39.95
CA SER A 297 5.49 14.62 -40.84
C SER A 297 6.67 14.01 -41.59
N ARG A 298 6.91 14.45 -42.82
CA ARG A 298 8.06 14.02 -43.61
C ARG A 298 9.36 14.59 -43.04
N ILE A 299 10.42 13.80 -43.12
CA ILE A 299 11.76 14.27 -42.79
C ILE A 299 12.33 15.05 -43.97
N CYS A 300 12.67 16.32 -43.75
CA CYS A 300 13.30 17.14 -44.77
C CYS A 300 14.73 16.68 -45.06
N GLN A 301 15.14 16.70 -46.33
CA GLN A 301 16.44 16.19 -46.76
C GLN A 301 17.43 17.35 -46.95
N GLY A 302 18.55 17.32 -46.24
CA GLY A 302 19.60 18.35 -46.26
C GLY A 302 19.26 19.62 -45.46
N SER A 303 18.12 20.25 -45.74
CA SER A 303 17.64 21.47 -45.07
C SER A 303 16.13 21.42 -44.86
N VAL A 304 15.59 22.32 -44.01
CA VAL A 304 14.14 22.47 -43.78
C VAL A 304 13.37 22.67 -45.09
N CYS A 305 12.20 22.04 -45.18
CA CYS A 305 11.31 21.98 -46.33
C CYS A 305 9.86 22.21 -45.88
N GLN A 306 9.04 22.79 -46.76
CA GLN A 306 7.67 23.18 -46.40
C GLN A 306 6.78 21.95 -46.12
N GLU A 307 7.00 20.84 -46.81
CA GLU A 307 6.22 19.61 -46.68
C GLU A 307 6.48 18.86 -45.36
N GLY A 308 7.57 19.17 -44.66
CA GLY A 308 7.92 18.61 -43.36
C GLY A 308 7.61 19.53 -42.17
N GLU A 309 7.06 20.72 -42.43
CA GLU A 309 6.68 21.68 -41.37
C GLU A 309 5.34 21.30 -40.74
N THR A 310 5.36 21.16 -39.41
CA THR A 310 4.17 21.05 -38.57
C THR A 310 3.88 22.40 -37.92
N SER A 311 2.68 22.93 -38.15
CA SER A 311 2.25 24.23 -37.60
C SER A 311 1.20 24.12 -36.51
N PHE A 312 1.23 25.08 -35.59
CA PHE A 312 0.23 25.26 -34.53
C PHE A 312 0.13 26.73 -34.10
N VAL A 313 -1.00 27.09 -33.49
CA VAL A 313 -1.32 28.46 -33.10
C VAL A 313 -1.53 28.54 -31.60
N LEU A 314 -0.76 29.42 -30.94
CA LEU A 314 -0.86 29.69 -29.50
C LEU A 314 -1.43 31.09 -29.26
N ASP A 315 -2.15 31.23 -28.15
CA ASP A 315 -2.55 32.51 -27.56
C ASP A 315 -2.56 32.44 -26.03
N GLY A 316 -2.96 33.53 -25.37
CA GLY A 316 -3.00 33.64 -23.91
C GLY A 316 -3.99 32.73 -23.18
N SER A 317 -4.70 31.84 -23.88
CA SER A 317 -5.50 30.76 -23.25
C SER A 317 -4.68 29.50 -22.93
N LEU A 318 -3.43 29.44 -23.39
CA LEU A 318 -2.47 28.37 -23.16
C LEU A 318 -1.27 28.92 -22.36
N GLU A 319 -0.74 28.11 -21.44
CA GLU A 319 0.45 28.48 -20.65
C GLU A 319 1.65 27.57 -20.93
N GLU A 320 1.39 26.36 -21.42
CA GLU A 320 2.40 25.34 -21.67
C GLU A 320 2.08 24.57 -22.95
N VAL A 321 3.13 24.24 -23.70
CA VAL A 321 3.08 23.30 -24.82
C VAL A 321 4.14 22.24 -24.59
N HIS A 322 3.74 20.98 -24.74
CA HIS A 322 4.67 19.86 -24.78
C HIS A 322 4.67 19.22 -26.15
N ILE A 323 5.83 18.86 -26.66
CA ILE A 323 5.98 18.20 -27.94
C ILE A 323 6.87 16.98 -27.73
N LEU A 324 6.35 15.81 -28.08
CA LEU A 324 7.14 14.60 -28.21
C LEU A 324 7.18 14.21 -29.68
N ALA A 325 8.39 14.10 -30.23
CA ALA A 325 8.60 13.70 -31.61
C ALA A 325 9.50 12.48 -31.67
N SER A 326 9.11 11.45 -32.41
CA SER A 326 9.88 10.22 -32.55
C SER A 326 9.98 9.76 -34.01
N SER A 327 11.10 9.15 -34.37
CA SER A 327 11.36 8.60 -35.70
C SER A 327 12.01 7.22 -35.62
N ASP A 328 12.06 6.50 -36.73
CA ASP A 328 12.80 5.25 -36.86
C ASP A 328 14.26 5.46 -37.29
N VAL A 329 14.64 6.69 -37.65
CA VAL A 329 16.01 7.08 -38.03
C VAL A 329 16.70 7.95 -36.97
N ASP A 330 18.01 7.74 -36.82
CA ASP A 330 18.87 8.49 -35.89
C ASP A 330 19.40 9.79 -36.51
N GLY A 331 19.86 10.71 -35.65
CA GLY A 331 20.73 11.82 -36.07
C GLY A 331 20.01 13.00 -36.72
N LEU A 332 18.69 13.09 -36.55
CA LEU A 332 17.90 14.21 -37.04
C LEU A 332 18.25 15.52 -36.30
N THR A 333 17.95 16.64 -36.95
CA THR A 333 17.97 17.97 -36.32
C THR A 333 16.59 18.58 -36.40
N ALA A 334 16.04 19.02 -35.26
CA ALA A 334 14.79 19.74 -35.21
C ALA A 334 15.01 21.26 -35.29
N TYR A 335 14.08 21.94 -35.95
CA TYR A 335 14.08 23.38 -36.17
C TYR A 335 12.72 23.93 -35.71
N LEU A 336 12.72 24.69 -34.62
CA LEU A 336 11.53 25.31 -34.05
C LEU A 336 11.53 26.81 -34.33
N TYR A 337 10.47 27.30 -34.97
CA TYR A 337 10.28 28.70 -35.30
C TYR A 337 9.24 29.33 -34.37
N ALA A 338 9.69 30.29 -33.57
CA ALA A 338 8.82 31.13 -32.76
C ALA A 338 8.00 32.11 -33.65
N PRO A 339 6.89 32.67 -33.12
CA PRO A 339 6.05 33.61 -33.86
C PRO A 339 6.82 34.80 -34.43
N GLY A 340 6.71 35.00 -35.74
CA GLY A 340 7.38 36.10 -36.45
C GLY A 340 8.90 35.95 -36.58
N ALA A 341 9.51 34.88 -36.07
CA ALA A 341 10.94 34.64 -36.17
C ALA A 341 11.33 34.10 -37.56
N THR A 342 12.39 34.68 -38.14
CA THR A 342 12.99 34.17 -39.39
C THR A 342 14.09 33.14 -39.14
N GLU A 343 14.69 33.16 -37.95
CA GLU A 343 15.71 32.19 -37.53
C GLU A 343 15.10 31.19 -36.53
N PRO A 344 15.36 29.86 -36.68
CA PRO A 344 14.85 28.85 -35.77
C PRO A 344 15.75 28.65 -34.55
N VAL A 345 15.17 28.09 -33.49
CA VAL A 345 15.91 27.37 -32.46
C VAL A 345 16.30 26.00 -33.03
N VAL A 346 17.60 25.72 -33.07
CA VAL A 346 18.16 24.50 -33.69
C VAL A 346 18.49 23.48 -32.61
N LEU A 347 17.85 22.30 -32.69
CA LEU A 347 17.90 21.24 -31.67
C LEU A 347 18.47 19.94 -32.26
N PRO A 348 19.80 19.79 -32.36
CA PRO A 348 20.42 18.62 -32.98
C PRO A 348 20.48 17.42 -32.02
N ALA A 349 20.21 16.20 -32.54
CA ALA A 349 20.31 14.95 -31.77
C ALA A 349 21.73 14.64 -31.24
N SER A 350 22.75 15.32 -31.74
CA SER A 350 24.13 15.19 -31.25
C SER A 350 24.37 15.82 -29.88
N ARG A 351 23.44 16.66 -29.39
CA ARG A 351 23.49 17.22 -28.04
C ARG A 351 22.71 16.31 -27.09
N SER A 352 23.43 15.72 -26.13
CA SER A 352 22.85 14.84 -25.11
C SER A 352 22.37 15.61 -23.87
N GLY A 353 21.27 15.16 -23.27
CA GLY A 353 20.72 15.68 -22.01
C GLY A 353 19.92 16.97 -22.18
N ALA A 354 19.20 17.37 -21.13
CA ALA A 354 18.36 18.56 -21.12
C ALA A 354 19.10 19.85 -21.51
N GLN A 355 18.53 20.59 -22.45
CA GLN A 355 19.01 21.87 -22.96
C GLN A 355 17.95 22.96 -22.73
N THR A 356 18.40 24.21 -22.68
CA THR A 356 17.50 25.37 -22.67
C THR A 356 18.09 26.43 -23.59
N ASP A 357 17.41 26.67 -24.72
CA ASP A 357 17.84 27.61 -25.76
C ASP A 357 16.72 28.61 -26.01
N GLN A 358 16.98 29.90 -25.76
CA GLN A 358 15.97 30.97 -25.94
C GLN A 358 14.65 30.74 -25.16
N GLY A 359 14.72 30.09 -23.99
CA GLY A 359 13.54 29.73 -23.17
C GLY A 359 12.83 28.46 -23.63
N VAL A 360 13.27 27.83 -24.72
CA VAL A 360 12.79 26.51 -25.16
C VAL A 360 13.55 25.43 -24.40
N HIS A 361 12.85 24.61 -23.63
CA HIS A 361 13.42 23.44 -22.98
C HIS A 361 13.33 22.25 -23.93
N SER A 362 14.43 21.50 -24.08
CA SER A 362 14.41 20.34 -24.97
C SER A 362 15.38 19.26 -24.52
N GLU A 363 15.06 18.01 -24.84
CA GLU A 363 15.91 16.87 -24.54
C GLU A 363 15.70 15.76 -25.57
N TRP A 364 16.79 15.28 -26.17
CA TRP A 364 16.78 14.03 -26.91
C TRP A 364 16.86 12.88 -25.89
N ILE A 365 15.69 12.31 -25.55
CA ILE A 365 15.56 11.20 -24.58
C ILE A 365 16.26 9.95 -25.13
N THR A 366 16.09 9.72 -26.44
CA THR A 366 16.85 8.75 -27.21
C THR A 366 17.44 9.45 -28.43
N ALA A 367 18.28 8.77 -29.22
CA ALA A 367 18.80 9.32 -30.47
C ALA A 367 17.71 9.60 -31.53
N ARG A 368 16.47 9.14 -31.27
CA ARG A 368 15.32 9.17 -32.17
C ARG A 368 14.12 9.89 -31.62
N THR A 369 14.06 10.10 -30.30
CA THR A 369 12.93 10.74 -29.62
C THR A 369 13.36 12.05 -28.97
N LEU A 370 12.77 13.13 -29.45
CA LEU A 370 12.95 14.50 -28.96
C LEU A 370 11.73 14.92 -28.14
N GLN A 371 11.99 15.43 -26.95
CA GLN A 371 11.06 16.18 -26.13
C GLN A 371 11.33 17.68 -26.25
N ILE A 372 10.28 18.50 -26.38
CA ILE A 372 10.33 19.96 -26.31
C ILE A 372 9.23 20.44 -25.37
N ASP A 373 9.59 21.27 -24.40
CA ASP A 373 8.65 21.94 -23.50
C ASP A 373 8.76 23.46 -23.69
N LEU A 374 7.61 24.10 -23.90
CA LEU A 374 7.47 25.55 -24.06
C LEU A 374 6.62 26.08 -22.91
N VAL A 375 7.16 27.04 -22.17
CA VAL A 375 6.45 27.71 -21.07
C VAL A 375 6.30 29.18 -21.42
N ALA A 376 5.07 29.70 -21.41
CA ALA A 376 4.78 31.07 -21.85
C ALA A 376 5.60 32.13 -21.12
N GLY A 377 5.86 31.94 -19.82
CA GLY A 377 6.66 32.86 -18.99
C GLY A 377 8.16 32.89 -19.30
N ASP A 378 8.70 31.84 -19.93
CA ASP A 378 10.13 31.72 -20.23
C ASP A 378 10.49 32.22 -21.64
N LEU A 379 9.47 32.46 -22.48
CA LEU A 379 9.63 32.80 -23.89
C LEU A 379 9.39 34.30 -24.14
N SER A 380 10.20 34.90 -25.02
CA SER A 380 10.03 36.32 -25.41
C SER A 380 8.87 36.57 -26.39
N ALA A 381 8.38 35.51 -27.04
CA ALA A 381 7.23 35.52 -27.94
C ALA A 381 6.43 34.22 -27.72
N TRP A 382 5.14 34.35 -27.43
CA TRP A 382 4.24 33.23 -27.16
C TRP A 382 3.09 33.21 -28.16
N ASP A 383 2.30 34.30 -28.16
CA ASP A 383 1.14 34.46 -29.02
C ASP A 383 1.54 34.46 -30.49
N GLY A 384 1.03 33.49 -31.24
CA GLY A 384 1.24 33.46 -32.67
C GLY A 384 1.36 32.07 -33.31
N HIS A 385 1.82 32.09 -34.56
CA HIS A 385 2.03 30.91 -35.38
C HIS A 385 3.42 30.31 -35.11
N TRP A 386 3.43 29.08 -34.60
CA TRP A 386 4.63 28.27 -34.38
C TRP A 386 4.78 27.21 -35.45
N ARG A 387 6.03 26.89 -35.80
CA ARG A 387 6.35 25.86 -36.81
C ARG A 387 7.51 24.98 -36.34
N LEU A 388 7.37 23.68 -36.52
CA LEU A 388 8.39 22.67 -36.20
C LEU A 388 8.71 21.85 -37.44
N ALA A 389 9.99 21.64 -37.74
CA ALA A 389 10.43 20.77 -38.82
C ALA A 389 11.63 19.91 -38.39
N PHE A 390 11.75 18.73 -38.99
CA PHE A 390 12.90 17.84 -38.81
C PHE A 390 13.65 17.71 -40.12
N ALA A 391 14.97 17.80 -40.07
CA ALA A 391 15.82 17.58 -41.24
C ALA A 391 16.92 16.54 -40.97
N ASP A 392 17.12 15.66 -41.95
CA ASP A 392 18.29 14.80 -42.07
C ASP A 392 19.34 15.50 -42.93
N THR A 393 20.40 16.00 -42.30
CA THR A 393 21.49 16.70 -42.99
C THR A 393 22.29 15.80 -43.94
N SER A 394 22.21 14.48 -43.77
CA SER A 394 22.88 13.49 -44.62
C SER A 394 22.06 13.08 -45.86
N SER A 395 20.78 13.47 -45.90
CA SER A 395 19.83 13.13 -46.97
C SER A 395 19.68 11.62 -47.22
N SER A 396 19.61 10.82 -46.16
CA SER A 396 19.55 9.36 -46.20
C SER A 396 18.18 8.77 -45.82
N SER A 397 17.25 9.60 -45.33
CA SER A 397 15.99 9.17 -44.69
C SER A 397 14.73 9.53 -45.48
N ALA A 398 14.80 9.63 -46.80
CA ALA A 398 13.72 10.19 -47.64
C ALA A 398 12.37 9.45 -47.56
N ASP A 399 12.37 8.15 -47.25
CA ASP A 399 11.15 7.32 -47.12
C ASP A 399 10.66 7.16 -45.67
N HIS A 400 11.24 7.91 -44.74
CA HIS A 400 10.95 7.86 -43.32
C HIS A 400 10.18 9.09 -42.83
N GLU A 401 9.45 8.93 -41.74
CA GLU A 401 8.62 9.99 -41.16
C GLU A 401 8.96 10.20 -39.68
N VAL A 402 8.60 11.38 -39.17
CA VAL A 402 8.63 11.70 -37.74
C VAL A 402 7.18 11.75 -37.26
N HIS A 403 6.89 10.97 -36.22
CA HIS A 403 5.62 11.02 -35.52
C HIS A 403 5.71 12.07 -34.42
N ILE A 404 4.80 13.03 -34.43
CA ILE A 404 4.78 14.17 -33.51
C ILE A 404 3.47 14.13 -32.73
N ASN A 405 3.58 14.08 -31.41
CA ASN A 405 2.50 14.36 -30.48
C ASN A 405 2.70 15.79 -29.95
N LEU A 406 1.76 16.66 -30.30
CA LEU A 406 1.71 18.04 -29.82
C LEU A 406 0.63 18.16 -28.75
N HIS A 407 1.04 18.48 -27.53
CA HIS A 407 0.17 18.76 -26.39
C HIS A 407 -0.04 20.25 -26.24
N LEU A 408 -1.28 20.66 -26.47
CA LEU A 408 -1.74 22.01 -26.16
C LEU A 408 -2.60 21.94 -24.91
N SER A 409 -2.11 22.49 -23.81
CA SER A 409 -2.75 22.40 -22.50
C SER A 409 -3.29 23.77 -22.08
N SER A 410 -4.61 23.85 -21.88
CA SER A 410 -5.21 24.97 -21.17
C SER A 410 -5.55 24.51 -19.74
N PRO A 411 -5.10 25.23 -18.70
CA PRO A 411 -5.46 24.87 -17.33
C PRO A 411 -6.92 25.25 -17.01
N LEU A 412 -7.61 25.98 -17.89
CA LEU A 412 -8.95 26.50 -17.68
C LEU A 412 -9.96 25.39 -17.36
N THR A 413 -10.69 25.58 -16.25
CA THR A 413 -11.75 24.65 -15.80
C THR A 413 -13.05 25.40 -15.61
N LEU A 414 -14.17 24.70 -15.84
CA LEU A 414 -15.50 25.20 -15.49
C LEU A 414 -15.90 24.65 -14.11
N SER A 415 -16.45 25.48 -13.23
CA SER A 415 -16.86 25.06 -11.90
C SER A 415 -18.22 25.65 -11.51
N TRP A 416 -19.02 24.87 -10.78
CA TRP A 416 -20.22 25.34 -10.09
C TRP A 416 -19.88 25.59 -8.61
N GLN A 417 -19.55 26.84 -8.26
CA GLN A 417 -18.95 27.14 -6.95
C GLN A 417 -19.88 26.97 -5.74
N ASN A 418 -21.17 27.28 -5.88
CA ASN A 418 -22.17 27.12 -4.82
C ASN A 418 -22.92 25.78 -4.90
N LEU A 419 -22.36 24.78 -5.58
CA LEU A 419 -23.00 23.46 -5.72
C LEU A 419 -23.22 22.78 -4.36
N ALA A 420 -22.29 22.94 -3.41
CA ALA A 420 -22.40 22.33 -2.08
C ALA A 420 -23.58 22.89 -1.26
N ASP A 421 -24.02 24.12 -1.56
CA ASP A 421 -25.18 24.77 -0.92
C ASP A 421 -26.49 24.51 -1.70
N ALA A 422 -26.40 23.97 -2.92
CA ALA A 422 -27.53 23.76 -3.80
C ALA A 422 -28.23 22.43 -3.49
N GLU A 423 -29.53 22.48 -3.18
CA GLU A 423 -30.34 21.28 -3.07
C GLU A 423 -30.91 20.89 -4.44
N LEU A 424 -30.34 19.85 -5.04
CA LEU A 424 -30.80 19.33 -6.33
C LEU A 424 -32.06 18.48 -6.12
N ARG A 425 -33.20 18.90 -6.67
CA ARG A 425 -34.48 18.18 -6.60
C ARG A 425 -35.05 17.93 -7.98
N GLN A 426 -35.57 16.72 -8.20
CA GLN A 426 -36.26 16.36 -9.43
C GLN A 426 -37.43 17.32 -9.72
N GLY A 427 -37.49 17.84 -10.94
CA GLY A 427 -38.55 18.75 -11.38
C GLY A 427 -38.45 20.19 -10.87
N GLN A 428 -37.35 20.58 -10.24
CA GLN A 428 -37.11 21.93 -9.69
C GLN A 428 -36.04 22.69 -10.48
N THR A 429 -36.03 24.01 -10.37
CA THR A 429 -35.01 24.89 -10.94
C THR A 429 -34.14 25.47 -9.82
N VAL A 430 -32.82 25.44 -10.01
CA VAL A 430 -31.86 26.17 -9.20
C VAL A 430 -31.61 27.53 -9.86
N ASP A 431 -32.10 28.61 -9.26
CA ASP A 431 -32.11 29.93 -9.89
C ASP A 431 -30.81 30.73 -9.71
N ASP A 432 -29.92 30.29 -8.83
CA ASP A 432 -28.72 31.02 -8.42
C ASP A 432 -27.43 30.20 -8.64
N ALA A 433 -27.40 29.29 -9.62
CA ALA A 433 -26.21 28.50 -9.91
C ALA A 433 -25.05 29.39 -10.39
N ARG A 434 -23.95 29.43 -9.64
CA ARG A 434 -22.76 30.21 -9.94
C ARG A 434 -21.78 29.36 -10.76
N ILE A 435 -21.96 29.36 -12.08
CA ILE A 435 -21.05 28.71 -13.03
C ILE A 435 -19.97 29.69 -13.45
N VAL A 436 -18.70 29.34 -13.20
CA VAL A 436 -17.55 30.21 -13.48
C VAL A 436 -16.41 29.47 -14.16
N LEU A 437 -15.61 30.24 -14.89
CA LEU A 437 -14.34 29.80 -15.44
C LEU A 437 -13.24 30.06 -14.40
N LEU A 438 -12.40 29.07 -14.14
CA LEU A 438 -11.25 29.16 -13.25
C LEU A 438 -9.96 29.01 -14.04
N ASP A 439 -8.87 29.59 -13.55
CA ASP A 439 -7.52 29.45 -14.15
C ASP A 439 -7.00 28.01 -14.07
N HIS A 440 -7.31 27.30 -12.99
CA HIS A 440 -7.12 25.85 -12.81
C HIS A 440 -8.15 25.30 -11.82
N ALA A 441 -8.15 23.98 -11.60
CA ALA A 441 -9.05 23.34 -10.65
C ALA A 441 -8.85 23.90 -9.24
N GLY A 442 -9.89 24.51 -8.65
CA GLY A 442 -9.82 25.13 -7.33
C GLY A 442 -9.07 26.49 -7.29
N GLY A 443 -8.68 27.01 -8.45
CA GLY A 443 -7.99 28.28 -8.60
C GLY A 443 -8.91 29.51 -8.57
N HIS A 444 -8.47 30.60 -9.20
CA HIS A 444 -9.16 31.89 -9.18
C HIS A 444 -10.08 32.09 -10.39
N ASP A 445 -11.15 32.87 -10.19
CA ASP A 445 -12.08 33.26 -11.26
C ASP A 445 -11.35 33.98 -12.41
N VAL A 446 -11.46 33.40 -13.60
CA VAL A 446 -11.01 34.01 -14.86
C VAL A 446 -12.17 34.78 -15.47
N ASP A 447 -11.90 36.02 -15.85
CA ASP A 447 -12.87 36.79 -16.65
C ASP A 447 -12.90 36.21 -18.07
N PRO A 448 -14.02 35.62 -18.52
CA PRO A 448 -14.10 35.00 -19.85
C PRO A 448 -13.83 35.99 -20.98
N ALA A 449 -13.98 37.30 -20.76
CA ALA A 449 -13.64 38.34 -21.74
C ALA A 449 -12.14 38.43 -22.05
N ARG A 450 -11.28 37.80 -21.24
CA ARG A 450 -9.83 37.70 -21.49
C ARG A 450 -9.46 36.63 -22.52
N ILE A 451 -10.36 35.70 -22.84
CA ILE A 451 -10.11 34.68 -23.87
C ILE A 451 -10.20 35.35 -25.25
N THR A 452 -9.06 35.40 -25.95
CA THR A 452 -8.95 36.01 -27.28
C THR A 452 -9.58 35.18 -28.39
N GLY A 453 -9.63 33.86 -28.19
CA GLY A 453 -10.32 32.92 -29.07
C GLY A 453 -11.81 32.78 -28.73
N SER A 454 -12.31 31.54 -28.76
CA SER A 454 -13.69 31.23 -28.39
C SER A 454 -13.76 30.13 -27.33
N ILE A 455 -14.89 30.08 -26.62
CA ILE A 455 -15.19 29.03 -25.64
C ILE A 455 -16.52 28.35 -25.99
N ALA A 456 -16.61 27.06 -25.70
CA ALA A 456 -17.85 26.30 -25.64
C ALA A 456 -17.88 25.59 -24.29
N TYR A 457 -19.00 25.62 -23.58
CA TYR A 457 -19.07 25.05 -22.25
C TYR A 457 -20.46 24.47 -21.95
N SER A 458 -20.48 23.44 -21.11
CA SER A 458 -21.70 22.74 -20.75
C SER A 458 -21.68 22.22 -19.32
N VAL A 459 -22.88 21.98 -18.79
CA VAL A 459 -23.12 21.28 -17.52
C VAL A 459 -24.10 20.15 -17.84
N THR A 460 -23.65 18.92 -17.63
CA THR A 460 -24.43 17.70 -17.86
C THR A 460 -24.56 16.94 -16.55
N LEU A 461 -25.75 16.39 -16.30
CA LEU A 461 -26.03 15.52 -15.16
C LEU A 461 -26.25 14.10 -15.68
N THR A 462 -25.48 13.14 -15.18
CA THR A 462 -25.74 11.71 -15.37
C THR A 462 -26.51 11.22 -14.15
N ASP A 463 -27.75 10.77 -14.34
CA ASP A 463 -28.63 10.34 -13.24
C ASP A 463 -28.32 8.94 -12.71
N SER A 464 -29.09 8.49 -11.72
CA SER A 464 -28.90 7.19 -11.05
C SER A 464 -29.14 5.97 -11.95
N GLN A 465 -29.75 6.16 -13.12
CA GLN A 465 -29.96 5.13 -14.13
C GLN A 465 -28.92 5.20 -15.26
N GLY A 466 -27.95 6.12 -15.17
CA GLY A 466 -26.92 6.35 -16.17
C GLY A 466 -27.39 7.19 -17.37
N ALA A 467 -28.58 7.80 -17.32
CA ALA A 467 -29.05 8.67 -18.38
C ALA A 467 -28.44 10.07 -18.25
N GLN A 468 -27.97 10.63 -19.37
CA GLN A 468 -27.36 11.96 -19.42
C GLN A 468 -28.38 13.05 -19.74
N HIS A 469 -28.32 14.15 -18.99
CA HIS A 469 -29.22 15.30 -19.07
C HIS A 469 -28.42 16.59 -19.17
N THR A 470 -28.53 17.32 -20.27
CA THR A 470 -27.86 18.63 -20.42
C THR A 470 -28.62 19.71 -19.67
N LEU A 471 -28.02 20.27 -18.62
CA LEU A 471 -28.59 21.37 -17.83
C LEU A 471 -28.20 22.74 -18.40
N LEU A 472 -27.01 22.84 -18.99
CA LEU A 472 -26.47 24.04 -19.62
C LEU A 472 -25.62 23.65 -20.83
N ASP A 473 -25.77 24.38 -21.93
CA ASP A 473 -24.89 24.32 -23.10
C ASP A 473 -24.85 25.72 -23.74
N SER A 474 -23.65 26.26 -23.97
CA SER A 474 -23.47 27.61 -24.49
C SER A 474 -22.07 27.88 -25.02
N THR A 475 -21.97 28.88 -25.89
CA THR A 475 -20.71 29.46 -26.38
C THR A 475 -20.57 30.94 -26.01
N ASP A 476 -21.52 31.49 -25.25
CA ASP A 476 -21.55 32.91 -24.90
C ASP A 476 -20.84 33.16 -23.56
N PRO A 477 -19.64 33.77 -23.54
CA PRO A 477 -18.92 34.08 -22.30
C PRO A 477 -19.71 35.01 -21.37
N ALA A 478 -20.62 35.84 -21.90
CA ALA A 478 -21.36 36.80 -21.08
C ALA A 478 -22.31 36.12 -20.08
N ARG A 479 -22.73 34.87 -20.34
CA ARG A 479 -23.59 34.13 -19.39
C ARG A 479 -22.84 33.64 -18.15
N LEU A 480 -21.51 33.62 -18.16
CA LEU A 480 -20.68 33.29 -16.99
C LEU A 480 -20.44 34.50 -16.07
N ALA A 481 -20.90 35.70 -16.44
CA ALA A 481 -20.71 36.92 -15.66
C ALA A 481 -21.59 36.99 -14.40
N GLY A 482 -22.58 36.10 -14.25
CA GLY A 482 -23.51 36.08 -13.13
C GLY A 482 -24.21 34.72 -12.95
N PRO A 483 -25.15 34.62 -11.99
CA PRO A 483 -25.89 33.39 -11.75
C PRO A 483 -26.71 32.93 -12.96
N VAL A 484 -26.84 31.61 -13.13
CA VAL A 484 -27.59 30.96 -14.20
C VAL A 484 -28.68 30.08 -13.58
N SER A 485 -29.88 30.10 -14.16
CA SER A 485 -30.95 29.17 -13.77
C SER A 485 -30.73 27.79 -14.44
N LEU A 486 -30.66 26.73 -13.65
CA LEU A 486 -30.50 25.34 -14.10
C LEU A 486 -31.73 24.51 -13.70
N THR A 487 -32.45 23.96 -14.68
CA THR A 487 -33.67 23.19 -14.42
C THR A 487 -33.40 21.70 -14.43
N LEU A 488 -33.75 21.02 -13.34
CA LEU A 488 -33.76 19.56 -13.26
C LEU A 488 -35.12 19.05 -13.74
N GLY A 489 -35.14 18.35 -14.87
CA GLY A 489 -36.35 17.76 -15.44
C GLY A 489 -37.03 16.73 -14.53
N ARG A 490 -38.28 16.38 -14.85
CA ARG A 490 -39.03 15.31 -14.16
C ARG A 490 -38.63 13.91 -14.64
N ASP A 491 -37.94 13.84 -15.76
CA ASP A 491 -37.37 12.65 -16.39
C ASP A 491 -36.03 12.23 -15.80
N ILE A 492 -35.40 13.09 -14.99
CA ILE A 492 -34.16 12.79 -14.26
C ILE A 492 -34.48 11.81 -13.13
N ALA A 493 -33.84 10.64 -13.10
CA ALA A 493 -34.02 9.68 -12.01
C ALA A 493 -33.40 10.20 -10.69
N PRO A 494 -34.12 10.14 -9.55
CA PRO A 494 -33.57 10.51 -8.25
C PRO A 494 -32.54 9.48 -7.77
N GLY A 495 -31.64 9.90 -6.87
CA GLY A 495 -30.57 9.08 -6.30
C GLY A 495 -29.17 9.62 -6.59
N ALA A 496 -28.17 8.76 -6.45
CA ALA A 496 -26.78 9.10 -6.75
C ALA A 496 -26.63 9.47 -8.24
N ALA A 497 -26.00 10.61 -8.50
CA ALA A 497 -25.80 11.17 -9.82
C ALA A 497 -24.39 11.76 -9.94
N THR A 498 -23.96 12.05 -11.16
CA THR A 498 -22.70 12.74 -11.42
C THR A 498 -22.96 13.99 -12.23
N LEU A 499 -22.53 15.13 -11.71
CA LEU A 499 -22.53 16.38 -12.44
C LEU A 499 -21.17 16.54 -13.14
N THR A 500 -21.18 16.68 -14.46
CA THR A 500 -19.99 16.92 -15.28
C THR A 500 -20.07 18.29 -15.91
N THR A 501 -19.08 19.12 -15.61
CA THR A 501 -18.86 20.40 -16.28
C THR A 501 -17.80 20.23 -17.36
N SER A 502 -18.02 20.82 -18.52
CA SER A 502 -17.09 20.78 -19.65
C SER A 502 -16.80 22.19 -20.15
N VAL A 503 -15.54 22.49 -20.45
CA VAL A 503 -15.16 23.68 -21.20
C VAL A 503 -14.17 23.32 -22.30
N THR A 504 -14.47 23.76 -23.51
CA THR A 504 -13.62 23.65 -24.69
C THR A 504 -13.18 25.05 -25.08
N VAL A 505 -11.89 25.24 -25.26
CA VAL A 505 -11.31 26.50 -25.72
C VAL A 505 -10.80 26.32 -27.14
N THR A 506 -11.00 27.32 -27.99
CA THR A 506 -10.39 27.39 -29.31
C THR A 506 -9.51 28.63 -29.35
N THR A 507 -8.22 28.49 -29.69
CA THR A 507 -7.31 29.65 -29.77
C THR A 507 -7.74 30.63 -30.87
N ALA A 508 -7.29 31.87 -30.80
CA ALA A 508 -7.60 32.89 -31.79
C ALA A 508 -7.00 32.55 -33.17
N SER A 509 -7.78 32.68 -34.24
CA SER A 509 -7.25 32.60 -35.61
C SER A 509 -6.29 33.76 -35.90
N ILE A 510 -5.20 33.47 -36.62
CA ILE A 510 -4.17 34.46 -36.95
C ILE A 510 -4.20 34.78 -38.44
N ARG A 511 -3.83 36.02 -38.81
CA ARG A 511 -3.53 36.39 -40.19
C ARG A 511 -2.04 36.39 -40.46
N GLU A 512 -1.63 35.65 -41.47
CA GLU A 512 -0.27 35.63 -42.01
C GLU A 512 -0.32 36.06 -43.49
N GLY A 513 0.04 37.31 -43.77
CA GLY A 513 -0.19 37.93 -45.08
C GLY A 513 -1.69 37.97 -45.43
N ASP A 514 -2.05 37.43 -46.60
CA ASP A 514 -3.45 37.30 -47.05
C ASP A 514 -4.13 35.99 -46.59
N ARG A 515 -3.42 35.12 -45.87
CA ARG A 515 -3.94 33.82 -45.41
C ARG A 515 -4.39 33.92 -43.95
N THR A 516 -5.58 33.39 -43.67
CA THR A 516 -6.02 33.11 -42.29
C THR A 516 -5.58 31.70 -41.92
N ILE A 517 -4.94 31.57 -40.76
CA ILE A 517 -4.64 30.30 -40.13
C ILE A 517 -5.65 30.15 -38.99
N ASP A 518 -6.46 29.11 -39.06
CA ASP A 518 -7.48 28.85 -38.04
C ASP A 518 -6.82 28.55 -36.70
N GLY A 519 -7.47 29.00 -35.63
CA GLY A 519 -7.10 28.64 -34.28
C GLY A 519 -7.26 27.14 -34.02
N THR A 520 -6.67 26.69 -32.93
CA THR A 520 -6.69 25.28 -32.55
C THR A 520 -7.76 25.04 -31.49
N THR A 521 -8.74 24.20 -31.80
CA THR A 521 -9.74 23.76 -30.82
C THR A 521 -9.12 22.72 -29.92
N LEU A 522 -9.17 22.97 -28.62
CA LEU A 522 -8.63 22.10 -27.61
C LEU A 522 -9.60 20.96 -27.24
N ALA A 523 -9.08 19.88 -26.68
CA ALA A 523 -9.87 18.87 -25.99
C ALA A 523 -10.58 19.52 -24.78
N PRO A 524 -11.82 19.12 -24.48
CA PRO A 524 -12.54 19.69 -23.36
C PRO A 524 -11.82 19.40 -22.04
N THR A 525 -11.78 20.41 -21.17
CA THR A 525 -11.52 20.21 -19.74
C THR A 525 -12.81 19.74 -19.08
N LEU A 526 -12.76 18.54 -18.51
CA LEU A 526 -13.88 17.94 -17.79
C LEU A 526 -13.62 18.02 -16.29
N ALA A 527 -14.65 18.34 -15.52
CA ALA A 527 -14.67 18.16 -14.07
C ALA A 527 -15.96 17.45 -13.68
N SER A 528 -15.83 16.37 -12.91
CA SER A 528 -16.96 15.54 -12.49
C SER A 528 -17.07 15.52 -10.97
N VAL A 529 -18.25 15.84 -10.46
CA VAL A 529 -18.55 15.90 -9.03
C VAL A 529 -19.72 14.96 -8.74
N PRO A 530 -19.60 14.05 -7.76
CA PRO A 530 -20.74 13.25 -7.31
C PRO A 530 -21.78 14.17 -6.65
N VAL A 531 -23.05 13.99 -7.00
CA VAL A 531 -24.17 14.75 -6.44
C VAL A 531 -25.34 13.80 -6.17
N THR A 532 -26.29 14.24 -5.37
CA THR A 532 -27.53 13.49 -5.14
C THR A 532 -28.71 14.28 -5.67
N VAL A 533 -29.47 13.66 -6.57
CA VAL A 533 -30.75 14.20 -7.02
C VAL A 533 -31.81 13.73 -6.04
N ASN A 534 -32.30 14.66 -5.23
CA ASN A 534 -33.37 14.38 -4.30
C ASN A 534 -34.70 14.21 -5.06
N PRO A 535 -35.61 13.38 -4.51
CA PRO A 535 -37.02 13.38 -4.92
C PRO A 535 -37.66 14.78 -4.81
N PRO A 536 -38.87 14.95 -5.39
CA PRO A 536 -39.64 16.18 -5.23
C PRO A 536 -39.82 16.60 -3.76
N GLU A 537 -40.08 17.89 -3.49
CA GLU A 537 -40.06 18.46 -2.12
C GLU A 537 -40.99 17.75 -1.11
N ASP A 538 -42.08 17.15 -1.58
CA ASP A 538 -43.05 16.45 -0.75
C ASP A 538 -42.70 14.99 -0.44
N PHE A 539 -41.53 14.53 -0.88
CA PHE A 539 -40.94 13.22 -0.59
C PHE A 539 -39.79 13.34 0.42
N PRO A 540 -39.44 12.24 1.10
CA PRO A 540 -38.28 12.23 1.97
C PRO A 540 -36.99 12.18 1.14
N SER A 541 -35.93 12.83 1.62
CA SER A 541 -34.58 12.66 1.08
C SER A 541 -33.84 11.53 1.81
N LEU A 542 -32.93 10.88 1.09
CA LEU A 542 -32.10 9.77 1.58
C LEU A 542 -30.64 10.22 1.63
N GLY A 543 -29.85 9.58 2.48
CA GLY A 543 -28.38 9.66 2.39
C GLY A 543 -27.84 9.05 1.09
N ASP A 544 -26.66 9.49 0.69
CA ASP A 544 -26.11 9.23 -0.65
C ASP A 544 -25.63 7.78 -0.85
N ALA A 545 -25.19 7.12 0.22
CA ALA A 545 -24.68 5.75 0.18
C ALA A 545 -24.73 5.10 1.56
N VAL A 546 -24.58 3.77 1.59
CA VAL A 546 -24.48 2.97 2.81
C VAL A 546 -23.13 2.27 2.87
N ASP A 547 -22.33 2.55 3.90
CA ASP A 547 -21.07 1.87 4.15
C ASP A 547 -21.25 0.90 5.32
N PHE A 548 -21.14 -0.40 5.05
CA PHE A 548 -21.18 -1.45 6.07
C PHE A 548 -19.80 -1.69 6.71
N GLY A 549 -18.75 -1.02 6.24
CA GLY A 549 -17.39 -1.16 6.73
C GLY A 549 -16.78 -2.52 6.40
N ARG A 550 -15.91 -3.00 7.31
CA ARG A 550 -15.21 -4.28 7.16
C ARG A 550 -16.01 -5.43 7.78
N VAL A 551 -16.08 -6.55 7.05
CA VAL A 551 -16.74 -7.79 7.45
C VAL A 551 -15.66 -8.86 7.64
N GLU A 552 -15.17 -8.98 8.88
CA GLU A 552 -14.04 -9.86 9.26
C GLU A 552 -14.47 -11.08 10.08
N GLU A 553 -15.08 -10.84 11.25
CA GLU A 553 -15.38 -11.89 12.23
C GLU A 553 -16.78 -12.50 12.09
N SER A 554 -17.69 -11.73 11.47
CA SER A 554 -19.12 -11.97 11.43
C SER A 554 -19.57 -12.15 9.98
N THR A 555 -20.59 -12.97 9.75
CA THR A 555 -21.27 -13.04 8.44
C THR A 555 -22.38 -12.00 8.30
N THR A 556 -22.49 -11.07 9.24
CA THR A 556 -23.43 -9.95 9.19
C THR A 556 -22.75 -8.64 9.56
N ALA A 557 -23.22 -7.55 8.95
CA ALA A 557 -22.81 -6.19 9.26
C ALA A 557 -24.04 -5.27 9.30
N SER A 558 -24.01 -4.26 10.16
CA SER A 558 -25.13 -3.32 10.32
C SER A 558 -24.68 -1.90 9.99
N ALA A 559 -25.53 -1.19 9.27
CA ALA A 559 -25.36 0.22 8.94
C ALA A 559 -26.72 0.94 9.09
N SER A 560 -26.74 2.25 8.92
CA SER A 560 -27.99 3.02 8.91
C SER A 560 -27.98 4.00 7.75
N LEU A 561 -29.10 4.09 7.04
CA LEU A 561 -29.33 5.06 5.99
C LEU A 561 -30.03 6.30 6.58
N PRO A 562 -29.40 7.49 6.54
CA PRO A 562 -30.06 8.72 6.94
C PRO A 562 -31.28 9.02 6.06
N VAL A 563 -32.36 9.49 6.69
CA VAL A 563 -33.60 9.89 6.03
C VAL A 563 -34.01 11.25 6.58
N THR A 564 -34.36 12.21 5.71
CA THR A 564 -34.93 13.49 6.14
C THR A 564 -36.32 13.67 5.54
N GLY A 565 -37.30 13.92 6.40
CA GLY A 565 -38.71 14.03 5.99
C GLY A 565 -39.06 15.36 5.29
N PRO A 566 -40.26 15.43 4.68
CA PRO A 566 -41.43 14.62 5.03
C PRO A 566 -41.56 13.33 4.19
N GLY A 567 -41.91 12.21 4.82
CA GLY A 567 -42.22 11.00 4.06
C GLY A 567 -42.17 9.69 4.83
N CYS A 568 -42.33 8.62 4.05
CA CYS A 568 -42.34 7.21 4.45
C CYS A 568 -41.29 6.46 3.61
N VAL A 569 -40.42 5.67 4.25
CA VAL A 569 -39.30 4.95 3.61
C VAL A 569 -39.27 3.49 4.04
N TRP A 570 -39.07 2.57 3.10
CA TRP A 570 -38.92 1.14 3.37
C TRP A 570 -38.07 0.43 2.31
N VAL A 571 -37.60 -0.77 2.62
CA VAL A 571 -36.82 -1.64 1.70
C VAL A 571 -37.52 -2.98 1.59
N GLY A 572 -38.02 -3.29 0.40
CA GLY A 572 -38.73 -4.54 0.13
C GLY A 572 -37.86 -5.80 0.25
N ALA A 573 -38.49 -6.97 0.18
CA ALA A 573 -37.78 -8.22 -0.07
C ALA A 573 -37.08 -8.16 -1.45
N ASP A 574 -35.91 -8.78 -1.56
CA ASP A 574 -35.12 -8.86 -2.80
C ASP A 574 -34.74 -7.49 -3.41
N ALA A 575 -34.58 -6.48 -2.57
CA ALA A 575 -34.20 -5.12 -2.97
C ALA A 575 -32.69 -4.92 -3.24
N THR A 576 -31.88 -5.98 -3.22
CA THR A 576 -30.42 -5.87 -3.36
C THR A 576 -29.99 -6.24 -4.78
N ALA A 577 -29.31 -5.34 -5.48
CA ALA A 577 -28.65 -5.62 -6.74
C ALA A 577 -27.12 -5.52 -6.56
N LEU A 578 -26.41 -6.63 -6.77
CA LEU A 578 -24.96 -6.67 -6.62
C LEU A 578 -24.27 -6.22 -7.90
N THR A 579 -23.27 -5.35 -7.75
CA THR A 579 -22.35 -4.98 -8.82
C THR A 579 -20.97 -5.59 -8.63
N GLY A 580 -20.60 -6.03 -7.42
CA GLY A 580 -19.33 -6.70 -7.13
C GLY A 580 -19.46 -7.57 -5.88
N ALA A 581 -18.94 -8.79 -5.93
CA ALA A 581 -18.94 -9.71 -4.79
C ALA A 581 -17.88 -10.80 -4.93
N PRO A 582 -17.20 -11.21 -3.84
CA PRO A 582 -16.36 -12.41 -3.84
C PRO A 582 -17.21 -13.65 -4.12
N ALA A 583 -16.72 -14.58 -4.96
CA ALA A 583 -17.50 -15.77 -5.32
C ALA A 583 -17.79 -16.64 -4.08
N GLU A 584 -16.85 -16.72 -3.15
CA GLU A 584 -16.97 -17.55 -1.96
C GLU A 584 -17.86 -16.95 -0.89
N ALA A 585 -18.29 -15.68 -1.01
CA ALA A 585 -19.20 -15.08 -0.03
C ALA A 585 -20.61 -15.72 -0.06
N GLY A 586 -20.94 -16.45 -1.13
CA GLY A 586 -22.22 -17.11 -1.33
C GLY A 586 -23.37 -16.11 -1.49
N THR A 587 -24.51 -16.39 -0.88
CA THR A 587 -25.67 -15.48 -0.96
C THR A 587 -25.42 -14.22 -0.14
N ILE A 588 -25.59 -13.07 -0.77
CA ILE A 588 -25.48 -11.75 -0.15
C ILE A 588 -26.82 -11.04 -0.25
N ALA A 589 -27.28 -10.46 0.85
CA ALA A 589 -28.52 -9.68 0.88
C ALA A 589 -28.43 -8.53 1.89
N VAL A 590 -29.14 -7.45 1.60
CA VAL A 590 -29.39 -6.36 2.56
C VAL A 590 -30.86 -6.37 2.95
N SER A 591 -31.13 -6.26 4.26
CA SER A 591 -32.48 -6.22 4.82
C SER A 591 -32.69 -5.01 5.71
N ALA A 592 -33.95 -4.57 5.85
CA ALA A 592 -34.36 -3.49 6.74
C ALA A 592 -35.53 -3.93 7.63
N GLN A 593 -35.67 -3.30 8.80
CA GLN A 593 -36.85 -3.53 9.67
C GLN A 593 -38.14 -2.96 9.05
N ALA A 594 -38.04 -1.82 8.38
CA ALA A 594 -39.13 -1.25 7.59
C ALA A 594 -39.14 -1.93 6.21
N SER A 595 -39.96 -2.97 6.06
CA SER A 595 -39.93 -3.85 4.88
C SER A 595 -41.04 -3.59 3.87
N ASP A 596 -42.06 -2.82 4.24
CA ASP A 596 -43.21 -2.50 3.41
C ASP A 596 -43.84 -1.15 3.81
N ALA A 597 -44.83 -0.72 3.04
CA ALA A 597 -45.53 0.55 3.29
C ALA A 597 -46.28 0.59 4.64
N ALA A 598 -46.65 -0.56 5.22
CA ALA A 598 -47.36 -0.61 6.51
C ALA A 598 -46.41 -0.50 7.71
N SER A 599 -45.17 -0.95 7.55
CA SER A 599 -44.08 -0.93 8.54
C SER A 599 -43.05 0.17 8.27
N CYS A 600 -43.35 1.11 7.36
CA CYS A 600 -42.37 2.08 6.91
C CYS A 600 -41.86 3.00 8.01
N LEU A 601 -40.63 3.48 7.83
CA LEU A 601 -40.06 4.53 8.65
C LEU A 601 -40.66 5.87 8.23
N THR A 602 -41.37 6.53 9.14
CA THR A 602 -41.96 7.86 8.89
C THR A 602 -41.10 8.98 9.46
N ALA A 603 -40.98 10.08 8.72
CA ALA A 603 -40.30 11.29 9.15
C ALA A 603 -41.16 12.52 8.81
N ALA A 604 -41.36 13.42 9.77
CA ALA A 604 -42.06 14.68 9.53
C ALA A 604 -41.18 15.68 8.74
N LYS A 605 -41.78 16.77 8.22
CA LYS A 605 -41.05 17.80 7.47
C LYS A 605 -39.88 18.35 8.30
N GLY A 606 -38.66 18.27 7.76
CA GLY A 606 -37.44 18.73 8.42
C GLY A 606 -36.94 17.85 9.57
N GLN A 607 -37.57 16.71 9.84
CA GLN A 607 -37.12 15.74 10.83
C GLN A 607 -36.18 14.73 10.19
N SER A 608 -35.04 14.47 10.81
CA SER A 608 -34.13 13.38 10.42
C SER A 608 -34.45 12.09 11.19
N ALA A 609 -34.36 10.96 10.50
CA ALA A 609 -34.51 9.60 11.00
C ALA A 609 -33.37 8.72 10.43
N GLN A 610 -33.23 7.51 10.96
CA GLN A 610 -32.21 6.54 10.53
C GLN A 610 -32.92 5.23 10.20
N LEU A 611 -32.75 4.74 8.98
CA LEU A 611 -33.25 3.43 8.56
C LEU A 611 -32.17 2.36 8.82
N PRO A 612 -32.34 1.47 9.80
CA PRO A 612 -31.35 0.45 10.10
C PRO A 612 -31.33 -0.62 9.00
N LEU A 613 -30.13 -0.92 8.50
CA LEU A 613 -29.88 -1.90 7.45
C LEU A 613 -28.93 -2.98 7.95
N THR A 614 -29.17 -4.22 7.54
CA THR A 614 -28.32 -5.36 7.86
C THR A 614 -27.90 -6.08 6.59
N LEU A 615 -26.60 -6.08 6.32
CA LEU A 615 -25.95 -6.90 5.31
C LEU A 615 -25.72 -8.31 5.88
N THR A 616 -26.07 -9.33 5.12
CA THR A 616 -25.84 -10.75 5.45
C THR A 616 -25.11 -11.44 4.32
N VAL A 617 -24.08 -12.21 4.64
CA VAL A 617 -23.31 -13.06 3.72
C VAL A 617 -23.37 -14.52 4.17
N ALA A 618 -23.14 -15.49 3.29
CA ALA A 618 -23.22 -16.91 3.64
C ALA A 618 -21.90 -17.44 4.23
N GLU A 619 -20.76 -17.03 3.68
CA GLU A 619 -19.42 -17.44 4.14
C GLU A 619 -18.42 -16.27 4.16
N HIS A 620 -17.29 -16.47 4.82
CA HIS A 620 -16.18 -15.51 4.80
C HIS A 620 -15.40 -15.60 3.48
N ALA A 621 -15.10 -14.44 2.91
CA ALA A 621 -14.35 -14.29 1.68
C ALA A 621 -13.40 -13.08 1.76
N ASN A 622 -12.58 -12.90 0.73
CA ASN A 622 -11.77 -11.71 0.54
C ASN A 622 -12.28 -10.98 -0.70
N GLY A 623 -12.53 -9.68 -0.59
CA GLY A 623 -12.94 -8.85 -1.72
C GLY A 623 -13.99 -7.80 -1.33
N ALA A 624 -14.35 -6.95 -2.29
CA ALA A 624 -15.38 -5.94 -2.10
C ALA A 624 -16.77 -6.52 -2.37
N VAL A 625 -17.73 -6.15 -1.52
CA VAL A 625 -19.16 -6.30 -1.80
C VAL A 625 -19.71 -4.93 -2.13
N THR A 626 -20.17 -4.75 -3.36
CA THR A 626 -20.72 -3.49 -3.85
C THR A 626 -22.04 -3.74 -4.57
N GLY A 627 -22.93 -2.76 -4.51
CA GLY A 627 -24.22 -2.84 -5.19
C GLY A 627 -25.12 -1.66 -4.89
N THR A 628 -26.41 -1.84 -5.17
CA THR A 628 -27.46 -0.89 -4.82
C THR A 628 -28.55 -1.56 -3.99
N ILE A 629 -29.21 -0.75 -3.16
CA ILE A 629 -30.40 -1.09 -2.40
C ILE A 629 -31.56 -0.31 -3.00
N ALA A 630 -32.57 -1.00 -3.51
CA ALA A 630 -33.82 -0.39 -3.97
C ALA A 630 -34.65 0.09 -2.77
N VAL A 631 -34.48 1.37 -2.42
CA VAL A 631 -35.19 2.02 -1.30
C VAL A 631 -36.45 2.68 -1.84
N THR A 632 -37.61 2.29 -1.34
CA THR A 632 -38.87 2.91 -1.74
C THR A 632 -39.19 4.10 -0.83
N VAL A 633 -39.49 5.24 -1.45
CA VAL A 633 -39.89 6.47 -0.78
C VAL A 633 -41.29 6.87 -1.21
N ALA A 634 -42.08 7.43 -0.28
CA ALA A 634 -43.40 7.97 -0.60
C ALA A 634 -43.74 9.20 0.26
N PRO A 635 -44.57 10.13 -0.25
CA PRO A 635 -45.16 11.20 0.55
C PRO A 635 -46.09 10.63 1.62
N LEU A 636 -46.16 11.29 2.78
CA LEU A 636 -47.02 10.85 3.90
C LEU A 636 -48.50 10.75 3.50
N ASP A 637 -48.99 11.70 2.70
CA ASP A 637 -50.40 11.84 2.35
C ASP A 637 -50.77 11.20 0.99
N SER A 638 -49.81 10.59 0.29
CA SER A 638 -50.02 10.04 -1.07
C SER A 638 -49.12 8.84 -1.35
N PRO A 639 -49.32 7.70 -0.66
CA PRO A 639 -48.46 6.51 -0.78
C PRO A 639 -48.49 5.87 -2.18
N ASP A 640 -49.50 6.16 -3.00
CA ASP A 640 -49.63 5.73 -4.39
C ASP A 640 -48.61 6.38 -5.33
N ARG A 641 -47.98 7.48 -4.90
CA ARG A 641 -46.91 8.17 -5.63
C ARG A 641 -45.51 7.63 -5.29
N ALA A 642 -45.42 6.45 -4.68
CA ALA A 642 -44.15 5.86 -4.28
C ALA A 642 -43.14 5.79 -5.45
N GLN A 643 -41.88 6.08 -5.15
CA GLN A 643 -40.75 6.00 -6.07
C GLN A 643 -39.68 5.10 -5.49
N VAL A 644 -38.99 4.34 -6.33
CA VAL A 644 -37.83 3.53 -5.95
C VAL A 644 -36.57 4.32 -6.25
N ILE A 645 -35.66 4.37 -5.29
CA ILE A 645 -34.36 5.03 -5.39
C ILE A 645 -33.30 3.98 -5.13
N GLU A 646 -32.38 3.81 -6.07
CA GLU A 646 -31.21 2.95 -5.91
C GLU A 646 -30.17 3.66 -5.05
N VAL A 647 -29.95 3.16 -3.84
CA VAL A 647 -28.94 3.69 -2.91
C VAL A 647 -27.70 2.79 -2.98
N PRO A 648 -26.54 3.31 -3.42
CA PRO A 648 -25.29 2.55 -3.44
C PRO A 648 -24.90 2.06 -2.06
N PHE A 649 -24.33 0.86 -1.99
CA PHE A 649 -23.71 0.35 -0.78
C PHE A 649 -22.37 -0.32 -1.03
N LYS A 650 -21.52 -0.34 0.00
CA LYS A 650 -20.24 -1.04 -0.01
C LYS A 650 -19.95 -1.75 1.31
N ALA A 651 -19.17 -2.81 1.23
CA ALA A 651 -18.51 -3.49 2.34
C ALA A 651 -17.20 -4.11 1.84
N ASP A 652 -16.20 -4.24 2.72
CA ASP A 652 -14.95 -4.97 2.41
C ASP A 652 -14.92 -6.25 3.25
N MET A 653 -14.85 -7.41 2.61
CA MET A 653 -14.77 -8.70 3.28
C MET A 653 -13.31 -9.11 3.42
N ARG A 654 -12.95 -9.58 4.62
CA ARG A 654 -11.64 -10.18 4.89
C ARG A 654 -11.83 -11.47 5.67
N ARG A 655 -11.12 -12.52 5.25
CA ARG A 655 -11.10 -13.76 6.01
C ARG A 655 -10.44 -13.51 7.37
N PRO A 656 -11.05 -14.02 8.46
CA PRO A 656 -10.43 -13.93 9.76
C PRO A 656 -9.09 -14.67 9.74
N LEU A 657 -8.11 -14.12 10.46
CA LEU A 657 -6.80 -14.77 10.62
C LEU A 657 -7.00 -16.17 11.22
N ASP A 658 -6.31 -17.19 10.72
CA ASP A 658 -6.34 -18.52 11.35
C ASP A 658 -5.62 -18.49 12.70
N VAL A 659 -6.40 -18.14 13.72
CA VAL A 659 -6.00 -17.96 15.12
C VAL A 659 -5.27 -19.21 15.64
N GLY A 660 -5.61 -20.41 15.15
CA GLY A 660 -4.97 -21.65 15.57
C GLY A 660 -3.48 -21.72 15.20
N THR A 661 -3.15 -21.29 13.98
CA THR A 661 -1.78 -21.30 13.45
C THR A 661 -0.94 -20.15 14.04
N ALA A 662 -1.53 -18.97 14.22
CA ALA A 662 -0.84 -17.82 14.80
C ALA A 662 -0.43 -18.05 16.28
N TRP A 663 -1.34 -18.62 17.09
CA TRP A 663 -1.04 -18.90 18.50
C TRP A 663 -0.03 -20.02 18.68
N THR A 664 -0.07 -21.07 17.85
CA THR A 664 0.93 -22.14 17.92
C THR A 664 2.33 -21.64 17.57
N ALA A 665 2.46 -20.78 16.54
CA ALA A 665 3.73 -20.15 16.19
C ALA A 665 4.25 -19.23 17.32
N PHE A 666 3.37 -18.42 17.91
CA PHE A 666 3.74 -17.54 19.03
C PHE A 666 4.22 -18.34 20.26
N VAL A 667 3.49 -19.40 20.63
CA VAL A 667 3.88 -20.25 21.78
C VAL A 667 5.22 -20.94 21.51
N LEU A 668 5.45 -21.46 20.30
CA LEU A 668 6.73 -22.08 19.94
C LEU A 668 7.88 -21.07 20.00
N ALA A 669 7.68 -19.85 19.48
CA ALA A 669 8.67 -18.80 19.54
C ALA A 669 8.98 -18.37 20.99
N LEU A 670 7.95 -18.26 21.84
CA LEU A 670 8.11 -17.92 23.25
C LEU A 670 8.88 -19.00 24.01
N LEU A 671 8.52 -20.28 23.80
CA LEU A 671 9.21 -21.42 24.41
C LEU A 671 10.68 -21.50 23.96
N ALA A 672 10.96 -21.24 22.68
CA ALA A 672 12.32 -21.17 22.17
C ALA A 672 13.12 -20.00 22.79
N GLY A 673 12.49 -18.82 22.88
CA GLY A 673 13.10 -17.60 23.45
C GLY A 673 13.54 -17.76 24.91
N VAL A 674 12.79 -18.52 25.72
CA VAL A 674 13.13 -18.81 27.12
C VAL A 674 14.02 -20.07 27.25
N GLY A 675 13.75 -21.11 26.46
CA GLY A 675 14.43 -22.40 26.55
C GLY A 675 15.89 -22.34 26.15
N ILE A 676 16.24 -21.57 25.10
CA ILE A 676 17.61 -21.49 24.58
C ILE A 676 18.58 -20.88 25.60
N PRO A 677 18.31 -19.70 26.23
CA PRO A 677 19.20 -19.12 27.23
C PRO A 677 19.41 -20.03 28.46
N VAL A 678 18.36 -20.67 28.96
CA VAL A 678 18.45 -21.59 30.10
C VAL A 678 19.27 -22.82 29.72
N GLY A 679 19.05 -23.40 28.54
CA GLY A 679 19.84 -24.52 28.04
C GLY A 679 21.34 -24.19 27.93
N LEU A 680 21.67 -23.00 27.41
CA LEU A 680 23.05 -22.52 27.32
C LEU A 680 23.71 -22.34 28.70
N LEU A 681 22.97 -21.86 29.71
CA LEU A 681 23.47 -21.73 31.08
C LEU A 681 23.84 -23.11 31.68
N TYR A 682 22.95 -24.11 31.58
CA TYR A 682 23.26 -25.46 32.07
C TYR A 682 24.45 -26.09 31.34
N LEU A 683 24.53 -25.90 30.02
CA LEU A 683 25.66 -26.39 29.22
C LEU A 683 26.98 -25.77 29.67
N SER A 684 27.03 -24.45 29.86
CA SER A 684 28.23 -23.75 30.33
C SER A 684 28.70 -24.25 31.70
N ARG A 685 27.77 -24.47 32.63
CA ARG A 685 28.07 -25.00 33.97
C ARG A 685 28.60 -26.43 33.90
N PHE A 686 27.97 -27.28 33.11
CA PHE A 686 28.44 -28.65 32.92
C PHE A 686 29.89 -28.66 32.43
N LEU A 687 30.25 -27.78 31.49
CA LEU A 687 31.61 -27.65 30.98
C LEU A 687 32.60 -27.12 32.05
N ALA A 688 32.19 -26.16 32.89
CA ALA A 688 33.03 -25.51 33.88
C ALA A 688 33.23 -26.28 35.20
N ALA A 689 32.33 -27.20 35.56
CA ALA A 689 32.37 -27.95 36.83
C ALA A 689 33.49 -29.02 36.84
N ARG A 690 34.74 -28.61 37.10
CA ARG A 690 35.94 -29.46 37.18
C ARG A 690 36.91 -28.96 38.27
N ILE A 691 37.59 -29.87 38.95
CA ILE A 691 38.71 -29.61 39.87
C ILE A 691 39.91 -29.12 39.04
N PRO A 692 40.52 -27.96 39.32
CA PRO A 692 41.62 -27.42 38.53
C PRO A 692 42.88 -28.29 38.49
N ALA A 693 43.61 -28.25 37.38
CA ALA A 693 44.92 -28.90 37.24
C ALA A 693 45.98 -28.27 38.17
N GLY A 694 47.05 -29.02 38.47
CA GLY A 694 48.19 -28.59 39.29
C GLY A 694 48.59 -29.57 40.40
N PRO A 695 49.65 -29.25 41.16
CA PRO A 695 50.16 -30.09 42.23
C PRO A 695 49.15 -30.21 43.38
N LEU A 696 49.14 -31.37 44.03
CA LEU A 696 48.30 -31.68 45.17
C LEU A 696 49.12 -32.55 46.13
N VAL A 697 49.34 -32.08 47.35
CA VAL A 697 49.97 -32.86 48.40
C VAL A 697 48.91 -33.32 49.36
N THR A 698 48.84 -34.62 49.58
CA THR A 698 47.83 -35.25 50.44
C THR A 698 48.48 -35.94 51.62
N ALA A 699 47.88 -35.85 52.79
CA ALA A 699 48.19 -36.71 53.93
C ALA A 699 46.89 -37.26 54.50
N VAL A 700 46.91 -38.52 54.91
CA VAL A 700 45.80 -39.21 55.57
C VAL A 700 46.29 -39.67 56.92
N LYS A 701 45.67 -39.20 58.00
CA LYS A 701 46.11 -39.48 59.37
C LYS A 701 44.94 -39.65 60.31
N ALA A 702 44.90 -40.76 61.04
CA ALA A 702 43.97 -40.94 62.14
C ALA A 702 44.35 -40.02 63.30
N VAL A 703 43.39 -39.26 63.80
CA VAL A 703 43.56 -38.31 64.90
C VAL A 703 42.45 -38.49 65.94
N ASP A 704 42.79 -38.25 67.20
CA ASP A 704 41.79 -38.15 68.27
C ASP A 704 41.07 -36.80 68.15
N VAL A 705 39.75 -36.83 68.20
CA VAL A 705 38.92 -35.63 68.03
C VAL A 705 38.85 -34.88 69.36
N PRO A 706 39.27 -33.61 69.43
CA PRO A 706 39.17 -32.83 70.65
C PRO A 706 37.69 -32.47 70.95
N PRO A 707 37.31 -32.24 72.23
CA PRO A 707 35.99 -31.72 72.56
C PRO A 707 35.65 -30.44 71.77
N PRO A 708 34.37 -30.21 71.39
CA PRO A 708 33.96 -29.01 70.67
C PRO A 708 34.44 -27.73 71.37
N GLY A 709 34.97 -26.78 70.58
CA GLY A 709 35.53 -25.52 71.11
C GLY A 709 36.94 -25.61 71.72
N THR A 710 37.56 -26.80 71.78
CA THR A 710 38.96 -26.95 72.20
C THR A 710 39.90 -27.16 71.01
N VAL A 711 41.13 -26.66 71.14
CA VAL A 711 42.16 -26.80 70.10
C VAL A 711 42.87 -28.14 70.26
N GLY A 712 42.77 -29.00 69.24
CA GLY A 712 43.49 -30.27 69.21
C GLY A 712 44.99 -30.09 68.97
N SER A 713 45.77 -31.15 69.21
CA SER A 713 47.19 -31.18 68.85
C SER A 713 47.48 -32.43 68.03
N PHE A 714 47.79 -32.25 66.76
CA PHE A 714 48.26 -33.32 65.87
C PHE A 714 49.34 -32.76 64.94
N SER A 715 50.29 -33.62 64.58
CA SER A 715 51.37 -33.28 63.66
C SER A 715 51.36 -34.25 62.48
N VAL A 716 51.70 -33.74 61.29
CA VAL A 716 51.82 -34.55 60.08
C VAL A 716 53.31 -34.65 59.77
N ALA A 717 53.87 -35.85 59.84
CA ALA A 717 55.28 -36.02 59.57
C ALA A 717 55.53 -35.91 58.06
N PRO A 718 56.71 -35.43 57.60
CA PRO A 718 57.02 -35.36 56.17
C PRO A 718 56.85 -36.69 55.42
N GLN A 719 57.03 -37.83 56.11
CA GLN A 719 56.84 -39.18 55.57
C GLN A 719 55.36 -39.56 55.31
N ASP A 720 54.42 -38.86 55.95
CA ASP A 720 52.97 -39.07 55.80
C ASP A 720 52.43 -38.32 54.55
N LEU A 721 53.23 -37.45 53.94
CA LEU A 721 52.86 -36.65 52.76
C LEU A 721 53.05 -37.47 51.47
N ARG A 722 52.02 -37.44 50.62
CA ARG A 722 52.03 -38.00 49.27
C ARG A 722 51.83 -36.89 48.26
N THR A 723 52.80 -36.69 47.37
CA THR A 723 52.65 -35.73 46.27
C THR A 723 51.95 -36.38 45.10
N ARG A 724 50.89 -35.75 44.62
CA ARG A 724 50.11 -36.10 43.44
C ARG A 724 50.05 -34.90 42.50
N THR A 725 49.88 -35.14 41.21
CA THR A 725 49.68 -34.07 40.22
C THR A 725 48.38 -34.33 39.48
N VAL A 726 47.48 -33.34 39.50
CA VAL A 726 46.27 -33.34 38.68
C VAL A 726 46.65 -32.74 37.34
N PHE A 727 46.98 -33.59 36.35
CA PHE A 727 47.53 -33.14 35.06
C PHE A 727 46.55 -32.32 34.20
N LYS A 728 45.25 -32.53 34.37
CA LYS A 728 44.18 -31.86 33.62
C LYS A 728 42.95 -31.73 34.50
N PRO A 729 42.06 -30.76 34.27
CA PRO A 729 40.88 -30.59 35.12
C PRO A 729 40.02 -31.86 35.15
N VAL A 730 39.77 -32.39 36.35
CA VAL A 730 39.05 -33.66 36.55
C VAL A 730 37.74 -33.43 37.30
N ARG A 731 36.75 -34.31 37.11
CA ARG A 731 35.52 -34.28 37.92
C ARG A 731 35.56 -35.23 39.10
N GLU A 732 36.59 -36.09 39.16
CA GLU A 732 36.81 -37.05 40.23
C GLU A 732 38.28 -37.02 40.62
N LEU A 733 38.54 -37.11 41.91
CA LEU A 733 39.87 -37.11 42.50
C LEU A 733 39.91 -38.16 43.60
N ASP A 734 40.74 -39.19 43.40
CA ASP A 734 41.01 -40.19 44.41
C ASP A 734 42.21 -39.77 45.29
N VAL A 735 42.01 -39.82 46.61
CA VAL A 735 43.01 -39.59 47.66
C VAL A 735 43.06 -40.85 48.51
N ASP A 736 44.02 -41.73 48.22
CA ASP A 736 44.12 -43.07 48.79
C ASP A 736 42.81 -43.85 48.64
N SER A 737 42.15 -44.24 49.73
CA SER A 737 40.84 -44.94 49.71
C SER A 737 39.63 -44.00 49.61
N TYR A 738 39.86 -42.69 49.48
CA TYR A 738 38.82 -41.66 49.52
C TYR A 738 38.56 -41.06 48.13
N ARG A 739 37.30 -41.04 47.69
CA ARG A 739 36.94 -40.49 46.37
C ARG A 739 36.17 -39.19 46.52
N LEU A 740 36.70 -38.13 45.93
CA LEU A 740 36.07 -36.81 45.83
C LEU A 740 35.48 -36.64 44.43
N ARG A 741 34.20 -36.25 44.31
CA ARG A 741 33.51 -36.05 43.02
C ARG A 741 32.83 -34.68 42.96
N VAL A 742 32.94 -34.02 41.81
CA VAL A 742 32.25 -32.76 41.52
C VAL A 742 30.75 -33.02 41.34
N ALA A 743 29.92 -32.29 42.07
CA ALA A 743 28.47 -32.27 41.98
C ALA A 743 27.98 -30.95 41.36
N VAL A 744 27.13 -31.07 40.34
CA VAL A 744 26.42 -29.96 39.70
C VAL A 744 24.99 -29.97 40.25
N GLY A 745 24.61 -28.95 41.02
CA GLY A 745 23.28 -28.85 41.61
C GLY A 745 22.18 -28.53 40.58
N VAL A 746 20.93 -28.76 40.96
CA VAL A 746 19.73 -28.56 40.11
C VAL A 746 19.41 -27.07 39.89
N SER A 747 19.82 -26.16 40.77
CA SER A 747 19.62 -24.73 40.55
C SER A 747 20.63 -24.16 39.55
N PRO A 748 20.20 -23.38 38.53
CA PRO A 748 21.11 -22.80 37.53
C PRO A 748 22.07 -21.75 38.13
N THR A 749 21.78 -21.20 39.31
CA THR A 749 22.60 -20.16 39.97
C THR A 749 23.55 -20.68 41.05
N ALA A 750 23.42 -21.95 41.47
CA ALA A 750 24.30 -22.51 42.52
C ALA A 750 25.73 -22.78 42.00
N LEU A 751 26.75 -22.60 42.84
CA LEU A 751 28.12 -22.95 42.47
C LEU A 751 28.32 -24.48 42.49
N PRO A 752 29.11 -25.08 41.56
CA PRO A 752 29.50 -26.48 41.64
C PRO A 752 30.41 -26.73 42.86
N GLN A 753 30.25 -27.88 43.50
CA GLN A 753 30.99 -28.25 44.70
C GLN A 753 31.58 -29.65 44.56
N VAL A 754 32.59 -29.99 45.35
CA VAL A 754 33.20 -31.32 45.41
C VAL A 754 32.68 -32.03 46.66
N ARG A 755 32.13 -33.23 46.52
CA ARG A 755 31.67 -34.05 47.65
C ARG A 755 32.57 -35.26 47.84
N LEU A 756 32.77 -35.68 49.08
CA LEU A 756 33.29 -37.01 49.35
C LEU A 756 32.19 -38.03 49.03
N VAL A 757 32.47 -38.96 48.10
CA VAL A 757 31.51 -39.98 47.65
C VAL A 757 31.90 -41.39 48.09
N ALA A 758 33.16 -41.65 48.43
CA ALA A 758 33.57 -42.94 49.02
C ALA A 758 34.67 -42.74 50.08
N PRO A 759 34.66 -43.48 51.21
CA PRO A 759 33.58 -44.38 51.67
C PRO A 759 32.33 -43.58 52.06
N GLU A 760 31.15 -44.21 52.10
CA GLU A 760 29.85 -43.59 52.47
C GLU A 760 29.66 -43.50 53.99
N VAL A 761 30.46 -42.64 54.61
CA VAL A 761 30.48 -42.40 56.05
C VAL A 761 30.34 -40.92 56.38
N ALA A 762 29.90 -40.63 57.61
CA ALA A 762 29.84 -39.28 58.16
C ALA A 762 31.19 -38.57 57.96
N SER A 763 31.16 -37.41 57.30
CA SER A 763 32.36 -36.64 57.01
C SER A 763 32.07 -35.14 56.94
N VAL A 764 33.08 -34.35 57.28
CA VAL A 764 33.02 -32.89 57.29
C VAL A 764 34.32 -32.32 56.74
N SER A 765 34.25 -31.20 56.04
CA SER A 765 35.43 -30.48 55.56
C SER A 765 35.68 -29.19 56.35
N GLY A 766 36.86 -28.61 56.17
CA GLY A 766 37.19 -27.27 56.67
C GLY A 766 36.53 -26.11 55.91
N ALA A 767 35.82 -26.38 54.80
CA ALA A 767 35.13 -25.38 53.99
C ALA A 767 33.79 -24.95 54.61
N ASP A 768 33.16 -23.92 54.05
CA ASP A 768 31.83 -23.45 54.45
C ASP A 768 30.87 -23.49 53.23
N PRO A 769 29.75 -24.23 53.28
CA PRO A 769 29.39 -25.20 54.32
C PRO A 769 30.33 -26.43 54.29
N GLY A 770 30.69 -26.94 55.46
CA GLY A 770 31.64 -28.05 55.59
C GLY A 770 31.05 -29.43 55.30
N SER A 771 29.73 -29.58 55.43
CA SER A 771 29.01 -30.83 55.17
C SER A 771 27.61 -30.55 54.61
N ARG A 772 27.08 -31.48 53.81
CA ARG A 772 25.69 -31.50 53.34
C ARG A 772 25.24 -32.95 53.28
N GLU A 773 24.08 -33.27 53.84
CA GLU A 773 23.56 -34.66 53.92
C GLU A 773 24.57 -35.61 54.60
N GLY A 774 25.27 -35.14 55.64
CA GLY A 774 26.29 -35.91 56.36
C GLY A 774 27.60 -36.16 55.61
N ARG A 775 27.80 -35.53 54.44
CA ARG A 775 28.98 -35.72 53.58
C ARG A 775 29.79 -34.44 53.45
N ALA A 776 31.11 -34.57 53.53
CA ALA A 776 32.03 -33.45 53.37
C ALA A 776 31.86 -32.78 52.00
N VAL A 777 31.68 -31.46 52.01
CA VAL A 777 31.57 -30.62 50.82
C VAL A 777 32.75 -29.66 50.76
N LEU A 778 33.37 -29.53 49.59
CA LEU A 778 34.53 -28.68 49.33
C LEU A 778 34.27 -27.78 48.11
N PRO A 779 34.96 -26.63 47.99
CA PRO A 779 35.00 -25.90 46.73
C PRO A 779 35.71 -26.71 45.63
N LEU A 780 35.50 -26.35 44.35
CA LEU A 780 36.21 -26.97 43.22
C LEU A 780 37.74 -26.91 43.39
N ALA A 781 38.25 -25.84 43.99
CA ALA A 781 39.63 -25.71 44.41
C ALA A 781 39.84 -26.44 45.76
N VAL A 782 39.97 -27.75 45.72
CA VAL A 782 40.11 -28.59 46.93
C VAL A 782 41.38 -28.31 47.76
N ARG A 783 42.37 -27.63 47.19
CA ARG A 783 43.65 -27.30 47.85
C ARG A 783 43.45 -26.28 48.97
N GLY A 784 44.25 -26.39 50.03
CA GLY A 784 44.14 -25.55 51.23
C GLY A 784 43.09 -26.03 52.22
N ASN A 785 42.40 -27.15 51.95
CA ASN A 785 41.34 -27.67 52.79
C ASN A 785 41.76 -28.98 53.48
N TRP A 786 40.96 -29.38 54.45
CA TRP A 786 41.03 -30.67 55.11
C TRP A 786 39.64 -31.30 55.16
N VAL A 787 39.59 -32.62 55.27
CA VAL A 787 38.37 -33.41 55.44
C VAL A 787 38.57 -34.34 56.62
N ALA A 788 37.66 -34.33 57.58
CA ALA A 788 37.59 -35.32 58.63
C ALA A 788 36.52 -36.35 58.29
N VAL A 789 36.90 -37.62 58.34
CA VAL A 789 36.04 -38.76 58.10
C VAL A 789 35.93 -39.55 59.40
N LEU A 790 34.72 -39.78 59.90
CA LEU A 790 34.55 -40.52 61.15
C LEU A 790 34.92 -41.99 60.94
N ASP A 791 35.81 -42.53 61.77
CA ASP A 791 36.26 -43.93 61.69
C ASP A 791 35.17 -44.89 62.21
N GLN A 792 34.35 -44.42 63.15
CA GLN A 792 33.17 -45.10 63.68
C GLN A 792 32.00 -44.10 63.71
N PRO A 793 30.85 -44.43 63.10
CA PRO A 793 29.68 -43.54 63.10
C PRO A 793 29.19 -43.20 64.51
N ASP A 794 29.24 -44.18 65.41
CA ASP A 794 28.64 -44.11 66.75
C ASP A 794 29.59 -43.53 67.83
N SER A 795 30.82 -43.16 67.47
CA SER A 795 31.81 -42.65 68.42
C SER A 795 32.67 -41.56 67.77
N PRO A 796 32.43 -40.28 68.09
CA PRO A 796 33.18 -39.16 67.53
C PRO A 796 34.60 -39.04 68.12
N ARG A 797 35.12 -40.07 68.80
CA ARG A 797 36.42 -40.00 69.49
C ARG A 797 37.61 -40.08 68.54
N ARG A 798 37.46 -40.71 67.37
CA ARG A 798 38.50 -40.81 66.33
C ARG A 798 37.96 -40.47 64.96
N ALA A 799 38.75 -39.71 64.21
CA ALA A 799 38.48 -39.40 62.82
C ALA A 799 39.76 -39.53 61.98
N THR A 800 39.61 -39.99 60.75
CA THR A 800 40.66 -39.89 59.74
C THR A 800 40.65 -38.49 59.13
N LEU A 801 41.73 -37.75 59.34
CA LEU A 801 41.96 -36.44 58.75
C LEU A 801 42.71 -36.57 57.42
N ILE A 802 42.08 -36.06 56.36
CA ILE A 802 42.64 -35.94 55.01
C ILE A 802 43.03 -34.48 54.80
N ILE A 803 44.29 -34.23 54.53
CA ILE A 803 44.82 -32.89 54.25
C ILE A 803 45.03 -32.76 52.74
N LEU A 804 44.56 -31.66 52.17
CA LEU A 804 44.64 -31.37 50.74
C LEU A 804 45.41 -30.06 50.56
N ALA A 805 46.72 -30.13 50.32
CA ALA A 805 47.61 -28.98 50.23
C ALA A 805 48.06 -28.69 48.79
N ALA A 806 48.41 -27.44 48.51
CA ALA A 806 48.92 -27.03 47.20
C ALA A 806 50.40 -27.41 46.99
N SER A 807 51.17 -27.61 48.07
CA SER A 807 52.60 -27.93 48.03
C SER A 807 53.01 -28.73 49.27
N ALA A 808 54.21 -29.33 49.22
CA ALA A 808 54.81 -30.06 50.35
C ALA A 808 55.55 -29.12 51.33
N ASP A 809 55.39 -27.80 51.16
CA ASP A 809 55.94 -26.79 52.04
C ASP A 809 55.32 -26.95 53.45
N GLN A 810 56.18 -27.11 54.45
CA GLN A 810 55.76 -27.33 55.82
C GLN A 810 54.94 -26.16 56.38
N ASP A 811 55.18 -24.92 55.94
CA ASP A 811 54.38 -23.77 56.37
C ASP A 811 52.95 -23.79 55.78
N VAL A 812 52.77 -24.38 54.59
CA VAL A 812 51.45 -24.60 53.99
C VAL A 812 50.72 -25.72 54.73
N ILE A 813 51.40 -26.84 55.01
CA ILE A 813 50.82 -27.97 55.75
C ILE A 813 50.46 -27.55 57.18
N ASN A 814 51.36 -26.86 57.90
CA ASN A 814 51.15 -26.41 59.26
C ASN A 814 49.96 -25.44 59.37
N ARG A 815 49.71 -24.60 58.36
CA ARG A 815 48.51 -23.75 58.32
C ARG A 815 47.23 -24.55 58.24
N ILE A 816 47.16 -25.55 57.36
CA ILE A 816 45.97 -26.41 57.21
C ILE A 816 45.76 -27.24 58.48
N VAL A 817 46.85 -27.78 59.04
CA VAL A 817 46.84 -28.56 60.30
C VAL A 817 46.40 -27.68 61.47
N ALA A 818 46.89 -26.45 61.60
CA ALA A 818 46.50 -25.53 62.67
C ALA A 818 45.04 -25.05 62.53
N GLU A 819 44.54 -24.92 61.31
CA GLU A 819 43.12 -24.68 61.07
C GLU A 819 42.26 -25.89 61.44
N ALA A 820 42.63 -27.08 60.97
CA ALA A 820 41.97 -28.32 61.33
C ALA A 820 41.96 -28.50 62.85
N ALA A 821 43.09 -28.28 63.54
CA ALA A 821 43.20 -28.41 64.98
C ALA A 821 42.24 -27.49 65.76
N ARG A 822 41.94 -26.30 65.23
CA ARG A 822 40.98 -25.37 65.85
C ARG A 822 39.53 -25.73 65.56
N LYS A 823 39.23 -26.29 64.39
CA LYS A 823 37.85 -26.51 63.91
C LYS A 823 37.36 -27.96 64.05
N LEU A 824 38.26 -28.94 64.16
CA LEU A 824 37.95 -30.36 64.05
C LEU A 824 36.88 -30.82 65.04
N GLY A 825 37.01 -30.45 66.33
CA GLY A 825 36.05 -30.87 67.36
C GLY A 825 34.63 -30.39 67.08
N THR A 826 34.47 -29.12 66.73
CA THR A 826 33.17 -28.54 66.39
C THR A 826 32.60 -29.10 65.08
N ALA A 827 33.46 -29.27 64.06
CA ALA A 827 33.05 -29.78 62.74
C ALA A 827 32.63 -31.26 62.79
N VAL A 828 33.34 -32.10 63.55
CA VAL A 828 32.98 -33.51 63.72
C VAL A 828 31.68 -33.64 64.51
N ALA A 829 31.51 -32.84 65.57
CA ALA A 829 30.25 -32.82 66.33
C ALA A 829 29.04 -32.49 65.45
N SER A 830 29.15 -31.52 64.54
CA SER A 830 28.03 -31.14 63.65
C SER A 830 27.57 -32.25 62.71
N VAL A 831 28.39 -33.27 62.45
CA VAL A 831 28.03 -34.41 61.60
C VAL A 831 27.78 -35.69 62.41
N ALA A 832 28.34 -35.79 63.62
CA ALA A 832 28.06 -36.89 64.54
C ALA A 832 26.61 -36.82 65.05
N ASP A 833 26.11 -35.63 65.38
CA ASP A 833 24.72 -35.44 65.83
C ASP A 833 23.71 -35.83 64.72
N ASP A 834 24.02 -35.51 63.46
CA ASP A 834 23.23 -35.92 62.28
C ASP A 834 23.32 -37.43 61.98
N ALA A 835 24.41 -38.11 62.37
CA ALA A 835 24.63 -39.54 62.13
C ALA A 835 23.96 -40.45 63.17
N SER A 836 23.75 -39.97 64.40
CA SER A 836 23.09 -40.72 65.48
C SER A 836 21.56 -40.82 65.36
N ASP A 837 20.93 -40.10 64.43
CA ASP A 837 19.47 -40.10 64.23
C ASP A 837 19.04 -40.90 62.98
N SER A 838 19.63 -42.07 62.75
CA SER A 838 19.16 -43.01 61.71
C SER A 838 19.45 -44.48 62.03
N PRO A 839 18.39 -45.24 62.37
CA PRO A 839 18.02 -46.35 61.50
C PRO A 839 16.53 -46.28 61.11
N ASP A 840 16.23 -46.72 59.89
CA ASP A 840 14.92 -46.82 59.23
C ASP A 840 14.26 -45.52 58.71
N ARG A 841 14.62 -45.16 57.47
CA ARG A 841 13.60 -44.85 56.45
C ARG A 841 14.00 -45.45 55.10
N LYS A 842 13.40 -46.60 54.78
CA LYS A 842 13.03 -46.90 53.39
C LYS A 842 11.85 -46.00 53.01
N ASP A 843 12.00 -45.37 51.85
CA ASP A 843 11.01 -44.90 50.88
C ASP A 843 9.54 -44.86 51.33
N GLU A 844 8.96 -43.66 51.37
CA GLU A 844 7.88 -43.27 50.43
C GLU A 844 7.43 -41.82 50.66
N ASN A 845 7.48 -41.05 49.56
CA ASN A 845 6.65 -39.89 49.20
C ASN A 845 6.08 -38.99 50.32
N GLY A 846 6.66 -37.79 50.43
CA GLY A 846 6.06 -36.71 51.22
C GLY A 846 6.75 -35.39 50.94
N THR A 847 6.31 -34.71 49.88
CA THR A 847 6.64 -33.33 49.52
C THR A 847 6.49 -32.42 50.76
N LYS A 848 7.63 -32.07 51.38
CA LYS A 848 7.70 -30.93 52.29
C LYS A 848 8.15 -29.71 51.47
N PRO A 849 7.39 -28.62 51.48
CA PRO A 849 7.68 -27.44 50.69
C PRO A 849 8.75 -26.61 51.39
N ASP A 850 9.96 -26.55 50.83
CA ASP A 850 10.88 -25.48 51.17
C ASP A 850 10.58 -24.26 50.29
N SER A 851 10.30 -23.19 51.01
CA SER A 851 10.01 -21.83 50.58
C SER A 851 11.02 -21.31 49.55
N PHE A 852 10.53 -21.09 48.34
CA PHE A 852 11.12 -20.10 47.44
C PHE A 852 10.48 -18.75 47.80
N GLU A 853 11.25 -17.94 48.52
CA GLU A 853 10.99 -16.51 48.66
C GLU A 853 11.33 -15.84 47.31
N PRO A 854 10.42 -15.08 46.68
CA PRO A 854 10.72 -14.36 45.44
C PRO A 854 11.69 -13.20 45.73
N PRO A 855 12.64 -12.89 44.82
CA PRO A 855 13.43 -11.67 44.95
C PRO A 855 12.52 -10.44 44.86
N ALA A 856 12.81 -9.45 45.70
CA ALA A 856 12.13 -8.17 45.77
C ALA A 856 12.14 -7.44 44.40
N SER A 857 10.96 -7.06 43.92
CA SER A 857 10.82 -5.96 42.95
C SER A 857 11.03 -4.62 43.66
N PRO A 858 11.74 -3.65 43.04
CA PRO A 858 12.16 -2.40 43.69
C PRO A 858 11.10 -1.29 43.70
N PHE A 859 9.80 -1.61 43.59
CA PHE A 859 8.73 -0.63 43.77
C PHE A 859 7.60 -1.26 44.59
N GLY A 860 7.51 -0.83 45.84
CA GLY A 860 6.54 -1.34 46.81
C GLY A 860 5.13 -0.85 46.52
N SER A 861 4.16 -1.73 46.77
CA SER A 861 2.76 -1.37 46.96
C SER A 861 2.46 -1.46 48.46
N SER A 862 2.14 -0.33 49.10
CA SER A 862 1.46 -0.31 50.39
C SER A 862 -0.04 -0.14 50.18
N ALA A 863 -0.78 -1.15 50.64
CA ALA A 863 -2.11 -1.13 51.26
C ALA A 863 -3.17 -0.09 50.81
N SER A 864 -4.31 -0.63 50.36
CA SER A 864 -5.66 -0.04 50.35
C SER A 864 -6.07 0.52 51.73
N PRO A 865 -7.01 1.49 51.87
CA PRO A 865 -8.47 1.21 51.71
C PRO A 865 -9.38 2.43 51.32
N PHE A 866 -10.68 2.16 51.15
CA PHE A 866 -11.81 3.10 50.88
C PHE A 866 -11.84 3.64 49.42
N GLY A 867 -12.95 3.69 48.67
CA GLY A 867 -14.35 3.86 49.03
C GLY A 867 -14.82 5.24 48.53
N SER A 868 -15.66 5.24 47.48
CA SER A 868 -16.51 6.33 46.95
C SER A 868 -16.03 7.25 45.81
N SER A 869 -16.94 7.38 44.83
CA SER A 869 -17.34 8.52 43.99
C SER A 869 -16.42 9.12 42.90
N THR A 870 -16.96 9.11 41.67
CA THR A 870 -17.01 10.17 40.64
C THR A 870 -15.72 10.90 40.23
N GLY A 871 -15.45 10.89 38.91
CA GLY A 871 -14.65 11.94 38.26
C GLY A 871 -13.75 11.44 37.14
N ASP A 872 -14.05 11.93 35.93
CA ASP A 872 -13.18 12.16 34.77
C ASP A 872 -11.86 11.39 34.60
N SER A 873 -11.78 10.73 33.45
CA SER A 873 -10.55 10.27 32.82
C SER A 873 -9.62 11.46 32.49
N PRO A 874 -8.34 11.40 32.90
CA PRO A 874 -7.31 12.34 32.44
C PRO A 874 -6.78 11.91 31.07
N PHE A 875 -6.73 12.87 30.14
CA PHE A 875 -5.96 12.95 28.90
C PHE A 875 -4.52 12.40 29.05
N GLY A 876 -3.78 11.97 28.02
CA GLY A 876 -3.89 12.18 26.58
C GLY A 876 -2.48 12.17 25.96
N SER A 877 -2.45 11.97 24.64
CA SER A 877 -1.52 12.52 23.64
C SER A 877 -0.11 12.99 24.03
N SER A 878 0.88 12.56 23.23
CA SER A 878 2.04 13.41 22.90
C SER A 878 2.28 13.37 21.39
N ALA A 879 1.95 14.49 20.76
CA ALA A 879 2.13 14.80 19.36
C ALA A 879 3.50 15.45 19.10
N ASN A 880 3.83 15.46 17.81
CA ASN A 880 4.94 16.12 17.13
C ASN A 880 5.29 17.54 17.62
N PRO A 881 6.57 17.93 17.48
CA PRO A 881 6.99 19.29 17.74
C PRO A 881 7.18 20.12 16.43
N PHE A 882 6.89 21.42 16.58
CA PHE A 882 7.33 22.59 15.81
C PHE A 882 6.57 23.00 14.53
N SER A 883 5.55 23.84 14.77
CA SER A 883 5.32 25.06 13.99
C SER A 883 6.22 26.20 14.51
N SER A 884 6.71 27.04 13.61
CA SER A 884 7.35 28.31 13.93
C SER A 884 6.61 29.43 13.20
N THR A 885 6.16 30.44 13.93
CA THR A 885 5.65 31.70 13.38
C THR A 885 6.35 32.84 14.09
N ASN A 886 6.74 33.82 13.26
CA ASN A 886 7.65 34.92 13.52
C ASN A 886 7.16 35.91 14.59
N PRO A 887 8.06 36.52 15.38
CA PRO A 887 7.77 37.66 16.24
C PRO A 887 7.99 39.00 15.48
N PHE A 888 7.65 40.12 16.14
CA PHE A 888 7.87 41.53 15.78
C PHE A 888 6.63 42.33 15.33
N SER A 889 5.86 42.72 16.34
CA SER A 889 5.04 43.93 16.36
C SER A 889 5.93 45.19 16.40
N ARG A 890 5.64 46.18 15.55
CA ARG A 890 6.17 47.55 15.60
C ARG A 890 5.36 48.41 16.60
N PRO A 891 5.97 49.44 17.21
CA PRO A 891 5.23 50.54 17.83
C PRO A 891 5.21 51.79 16.93
N ASP A 892 4.15 52.58 17.05
CA ASP A 892 3.94 53.89 16.41
C ASP A 892 4.93 54.97 16.87
N GLY A 893 5.26 55.90 15.97
CA GLY A 893 5.97 57.14 16.27
C GLY A 893 6.13 58.06 15.04
N ARG A 894 5.37 59.15 15.02
CA ARG A 894 5.29 60.23 14.01
C ARG A 894 6.46 61.24 14.15
N ALA A 895 7.06 61.71 13.06
CA ALA A 895 7.48 63.12 12.80
C ALA A 895 8.28 63.23 11.48
N ASP A 896 7.93 64.27 10.71
CA ASP A 896 8.54 64.85 9.49
C ASP A 896 8.57 64.06 8.17
#